data_AF-Q3B4K0-F1
#
_entry.id   AF-Q3B4K0-F1
#
_cell.length_a   1.000
_cell.length_b   1.000
_cell.length_c   1.000
_cell.angle_alpha   90.00
_cell.angle_beta   90.00
_cell.angle_gamma   90.00
#
_symmetry.space_group_name_H-M   'P 1'
#
loop_
_entity.id
_entity.type
_entity.pdbx_description
1 polymer ?
#
loop_
_entity_poly.entity_id
_entity_poly.type
_entity_poly.pdbx_seq_one_letter_code
_entity_poly.pdbx_strand_id
1 'polypeptide(L)'
;MLRQKNISGVRSNKMIRRLLALIIAVAFILLALLAGELIIKRYNNHKAIETKAINGTMADARRIGMYARMIEDVALDIESLLATSPADTLDTKGLIELVFRHQVTNPWHCTITMQLNEQGNAFKAQLQRPDVRKSLDCLHIHIVEAPSVHLQQADSGEPKPLNGWQPARWSHEEHAEMVAFQKVLRSKGPAGVDIPIGLLSIRMNLSQLNQVLNHRDMGSYGYRFLLQPDGLTINHPNKELLLTPFNFLEHASNFYSFVNQNKIQQAFSEHEPVTVVAENILSNQSSLIRLEPVPETGWFTGITLVRQELAIPDSHLKRHYFNVLTATIVLLLLSGAYFFMYTMKRSDIAMLKDFAWFSSAVFLIGLVSLWLLQINKGHESPYADQCITTMPQIEQYMKAQTESACDNEQPRPQFIQVGALIRSARLSESLETVDLYGIIWERIPKGIDIDINSGVRFPDEIESTLQEEYRIDEGSSTIIGWSFKTKIRQNFKTSIYPFDQLNIRLRIRPPHDFSSIIFVPDIESYKIISPSSCTLVADNFHIPGWRINSTYYNLHENSYNIDYGLRATNADRHIKDVLLNMTFNRDWVGSFVAVLIPIFVILGILYSSIHMITNDAETRKLFNFDGMRTSVIGSTFTLFLVFAIQNLRGKLIPDEILYVEKIYFIIYFAILANIAVSIAITEQRNCVFIRYCHGLFFRYIYWPFYLGVLYVLSLFSFYFIS
;
A
#
# COMPACT_ATOMS: atom_id res chain seq x y z
N MET A 1 22.64 52.43 50.99
CA MET A 1 21.89 52.07 49.76
C MET A 1 22.46 50.89 48.95
N LEU A 2 23.66 50.36 49.21
CA LEU A 2 24.22 49.20 48.45
C LEU A 2 23.79 47.80 48.93
N ARG A 3 23.14 47.67 50.10
CA ARG A 3 22.67 46.38 50.65
C ARG A 3 21.29 45.93 50.13
N GLN A 4 20.47 46.86 49.62
CA GLN A 4 19.11 46.56 49.11
C GLN A 4 19.10 46.02 47.66
N LYS A 5 20.14 46.30 46.86
CA LYS A 5 20.26 45.83 45.46
C LYS A 5 20.66 44.35 45.35
N ASN A 6 21.25 43.77 46.40
CA ASN A 6 21.64 42.35 46.43
C ASN A 6 20.47 41.40 46.75
N ILE A 7 19.42 41.87 47.42
CA ILE A 7 18.27 41.05 47.80
C ILE A 7 17.28 40.94 46.61
N SER A 8 17.18 41.97 45.77
CA SER A 8 16.32 41.95 44.56
C SER A 8 16.84 40.99 43.48
N GLY A 9 18.16 40.91 43.26
CA GLY A 9 18.76 39.98 42.29
C GLY A 9 18.61 38.50 42.67
N VAL A 10 18.68 38.17 43.96
CA VAL A 10 18.51 36.79 44.47
C VAL A 10 17.04 36.36 44.46
N ARG A 11 16.10 37.27 44.75
CA ARG A 11 14.65 37.01 44.60
C ARG A 11 14.25 36.83 43.13
N SER A 12 14.78 37.66 42.23
CA SER A 12 14.51 37.57 40.79
C SER A 12 14.94 36.23 40.19
N ASN A 13 16.11 35.72 40.56
CA ASN A 13 16.62 34.45 40.02
C ASN A 13 15.81 33.24 40.54
N LYS A 14 15.35 33.27 41.81
CA LYS A 14 14.42 32.24 42.35
C LYS A 14 13.05 32.27 41.66
N MET A 15 12.53 33.45 41.33
CA MET A 15 11.25 33.61 40.64
C MET A 15 11.33 33.09 39.19
N ILE A 16 12.39 33.43 38.47
CA ILE A 16 12.65 32.94 37.09
C ILE A 16 12.80 31.41 37.07
N ARG A 17 13.54 30.83 38.02
CA ARG A 17 13.67 29.36 38.13
C ARG A 17 12.34 28.66 38.39
N ARG A 18 11.47 29.22 39.24
CA ARG A 18 10.12 28.68 39.49
C ARG A 18 9.22 28.78 38.25
N LEU A 19 9.29 29.90 37.54
CA LEU A 19 8.52 30.11 36.31
C LEU A 19 8.98 29.14 35.21
N LEU A 20 10.28 28.94 35.04
CA LEU A 20 10.81 27.99 34.06
C LEU A 20 10.50 26.53 34.42
N ALA A 21 10.53 26.16 35.70
CA ALA A 21 10.08 24.84 36.16
C ALA A 21 8.58 24.61 35.87
N LEU A 22 7.74 25.64 36.02
CA LEU A 22 6.33 25.57 35.65
C LEU A 22 6.14 25.39 34.13
N ILE A 23 6.89 26.14 33.31
CA ILE A 23 6.86 25.98 31.84
C ILE A 23 7.28 24.56 31.43
N ILE A 24 8.31 23.99 32.05
CA ILE A 24 8.75 22.61 31.77
C ILE A 24 7.67 21.61 32.16
N ALA A 25 7.03 21.78 33.32
CA ALA A 25 5.93 20.91 33.74
C ALA A 25 4.76 20.97 32.73
N VAL A 26 4.39 22.16 32.24
CA VAL A 26 3.37 22.33 31.21
C VAL A 26 3.79 21.68 29.89
N ALA A 27 5.03 21.90 29.44
CA ALA A 27 5.56 21.30 28.22
C ALA A 27 5.60 19.76 28.29
N PHE A 28 5.94 19.20 29.46
CA PHE A 28 5.92 17.76 29.70
C PHE A 28 4.50 17.19 29.65
N ILE A 29 3.53 17.86 30.27
CA ILE A 29 2.12 17.45 30.21
C ILE A 29 1.61 17.48 28.76
N LEU A 30 1.92 18.54 28.01
CA LEU A 30 1.52 18.66 26.61
C LEU A 30 2.15 17.58 25.73
N LEU A 31 3.44 17.27 25.94
CA LEU A 31 4.12 16.16 25.26
C LEU A 31 3.48 14.81 25.60
N ALA A 32 3.15 14.57 26.88
CA ALA A 32 2.48 13.35 27.30
C ALA A 32 1.09 13.19 26.67
N LEU A 33 0.32 14.29 26.55
CA LEU A 33 -0.97 14.29 25.87
C LEU A 33 -0.84 13.99 24.38
N LEU A 34 0.07 14.67 23.67
CA LEU A 34 0.30 14.44 22.24
C LEU A 34 0.81 13.01 21.95
N ALA A 35 1.73 12.50 22.78
CA ALA A 35 2.23 11.15 22.67
C ALA A 35 1.13 10.12 22.98
N GLY A 36 0.30 10.38 23.99
CA GLY A 36 -0.87 9.55 24.34
C GLY A 36 -1.87 9.49 23.18
N GLU A 37 -2.23 10.62 22.58
CA GLU A 37 -3.12 10.68 21.42
C GLU A 37 -2.56 9.88 20.24
N LEU A 38 -1.25 10.01 19.95
CA LEU A 38 -0.59 9.27 18.88
C LEU A 38 -0.60 7.76 19.13
N ILE A 39 -0.32 7.32 20.37
CA ILE A 39 -0.36 5.91 20.76
C ILE A 39 -1.78 5.36 20.62
N ILE A 40 -2.78 6.08 21.11
CA ILE A 40 -4.20 5.69 21.01
C ILE A 40 -4.63 5.58 19.55
N LYS A 41 -4.30 6.57 18.71
CA LYS A 41 -4.62 6.51 17.26
C LYS A 41 -3.95 5.32 16.58
N ARG A 42 -2.68 5.05 16.87
CA ARG A 42 -1.95 3.91 16.29
C ARG A 42 -2.53 2.58 16.77
N TYR A 43 -2.89 2.48 18.05
CA TYR A 43 -3.52 1.29 18.62
C TYR A 43 -4.90 1.04 18.01
N ASN A 44 -5.76 2.06 17.98
CA ASN A 44 -7.10 1.97 17.40
C ASN A 44 -7.03 1.58 15.92
N ASN A 45 -6.09 2.15 15.17
CA ASN A 45 -5.88 1.80 13.77
C ASN A 45 -5.46 0.32 13.61
N HIS A 46 -4.46 -0.12 14.38
CA HIS A 46 -4.03 -1.52 14.31
C HIS A 46 -5.13 -2.50 14.69
N LYS A 47 -5.89 -2.18 15.75
CA LYS A 47 -7.03 -2.99 16.20
C LYS A 47 -8.18 -2.99 15.22
N ALA A 48 -8.45 -1.87 14.54
CA ALA A 48 -9.47 -1.80 13.49
C ALA A 48 -9.12 -2.71 12.31
N ILE A 49 -7.85 -2.70 11.88
CA ILE A 49 -7.33 -3.60 10.83
C ILE A 49 -7.49 -5.07 11.23
N GLU A 50 -7.05 -5.41 12.45
CA GLU A 50 -7.12 -6.77 12.96
C GLU A 50 -8.58 -7.24 13.09
N THR A 51 -9.47 -6.39 13.63
CA THR A 51 -10.91 -6.69 13.75
C THR A 51 -11.53 -6.93 12.37
N LYS A 52 -11.10 -6.17 11.36
CA LYS A 52 -11.56 -6.35 9.98
C LYS A 52 -11.09 -7.66 9.37
N ALA A 53 -9.81 -8.01 9.59
CA ALA A 53 -9.25 -9.29 9.17
C ALA A 53 -10.00 -10.47 9.82
N ILE A 54 -10.20 -10.42 11.14
CA ILE A 54 -10.92 -11.44 11.90
C ILE A 54 -12.37 -11.58 11.40
N ASN A 55 -13.09 -10.46 11.29
CA ASN A 55 -14.48 -10.49 10.83
C ASN A 55 -14.58 -11.01 9.38
N GLY A 56 -13.62 -10.65 8.53
CA GLY A 56 -13.50 -11.13 7.16
C GLY A 56 -13.32 -12.65 7.10
N THR A 57 -12.22 -13.16 7.68
CA THR A 57 -11.89 -14.60 7.63
C THR A 57 -12.90 -15.46 8.36
N MET A 58 -13.44 -15.00 9.50
CA MET A 58 -14.48 -15.74 10.23
C MET A 58 -15.76 -15.85 9.40
N ALA A 59 -16.14 -14.79 8.69
CA ALA A 59 -17.33 -14.83 7.85
C ALA A 59 -17.12 -15.67 6.59
N ASP A 60 -15.90 -15.72 6.06
CA ASP A 60 -15.53 -16.61 4.95
C ASP A 60 -15.52 -18.07 5.41
N ALA A 61 -14.89 -18.38 6.54
CA ALA A 61 -14.85 -19.72 7.13
C ALA A 61 -16.25 -20.27 7.41
N ARG A 62 -17.13 -19.47 8.02
CA ARG A 62 -18.53 -19.86 8.27
C ARG A 62 -19.30 -20.14 6.98
N ARG A 63 -19.03 -19.40 5.90
CA ARG A 63 -19.71 -19.59 4.63
C ARG A 63 -19.24 -20.86 3.94
N ILE A 64 -17.92 -21.05 3.83
CA ILE A 64 -17.34 -22.28 3.28
C ILE A 64 -17.83 -23.48 4.08
N GLY A 65 -17.83 -23.39 5.41
CA GLY A 65 -18.36 -24.42 6.30
C GLY A 65 -19.85 -24.71 6.06
N MET A 66 -20.69 -23.67 5.94
CA MET A 66 -22.10 -23.84 5.62
C MET A 66 -22.31 -24.57 4.29
N TYR A 67 -21.56 -24.20 3.24
CA TYR A 67 -21.66 -24.88 1.94
C TYR A 67 -21.11 -26.31 1.99
N ALA A 68 -20.04 -26.55 2.75
CA ALA A 68 -19.52 -27.88 2.98
C ALA A 68 -20.56 -28.79 3.67
N ARG A 69 -21.23 -28.29 4.72
CA ARG A 69 -22.35 -29.03 5.36
C ARG A 69 -23.48 -29.33 4.41
N MET A 70 -23.89 -28.37 3.58
CA MET A 70 -24.96 -28.62 2.61
C MET A 70 -24.63 -29.78 1.67
N ILE A 71 -23.35 -30.00 1.35
CA ILE A 71 -22.90 -31.12 0.51
C ILE A 71 -22.81 -32.42 1.29
N GLU A 72 -22.36 -32.37 2.53
CA GLU A 72 -22.37 -33.51 3.44
C GLU A 72 -23.80 -34.01 3.69
N ASP A 73 -24.73 -33.09 3.93
CA ASP A 73 -26.16 -33.36 4.13
C ASP A 73 -26.76 -34.02 2.89
N VAL A 74 -26.46 -33.51 1.68
CA VAL A 74 -26.88 -34.17 0.41
C VAL A 74 -26.37 -35.59 0.32
N ALA A 75 -25.10 -35.83 0.66
CA ALA A 75 -24.51 -37.16 0.61
C ALA A 75 -25.16 -38.12 1.62
N LEU A 76 -25.46 -37.63 2.84
CA LEU A 76 -26.14 -38.39 3.89
C LEU A 76 -27.60 -38.68 3.53
N ASP A 77 -28.30 -37.72 2.94
CA ASP A 77 -29.68 -37.88 2.49
C ASP A 77 -29.78 -38.91 1.36
N ILE A 78 -28.87 -38.86 0.38
CA ILE A 78 -28.74 -39.88 -0.68
C ILE A 78 -28.46 -41.26 -0.09
N GLU A 79 -27.53 -41.36 0.87
CA GLU A 79 -27.25 -42.62 1.58
C GLU A 79 -28.50 -43.14 2.31
N SER A 80 -29.22 -42.26 3.02
CA SER A 80 -30.42 -42.65 3.78
C SER A 80 -31.55 -43.16 2.88
N LEU A 81 -31.73 -42.55 1.70
CA LEU A 81 -32.73 -42.95 0.72
C LEU A 81 -32.39 -44.32 0.09
N LEU A 82 -31.10 -44.57 -0.15
CA LEU A 82 -30.59 -45.87 -0.63
C LEU A 82 -30.58 -46.95 0.45
N ALA A 83 -30.44 -46.59 1.72
CA ALA A 83 -30.46 -47.52 2.85
C ALA A 83 -31.87 -47.94 3.25
N THR A 84 -32.88 -47.10 3.00
CA THR A 84 -34.29 -47.35 3.35
C THR A 84 -35.10 -47.98 2.23
N SER A 85 -34.69 -47.80 0.96
CA SER A 85 -35.38 -48.37 -0.20
C SER A 85 -34.87 -49.78 -0.53
N PRO A 86 -35.74 -50.78 -0.70
CA PRO A 86 -35.36 -52.06 -1.30
C PRO A 86 -34.81 -51.83 -2.72
N ALA A 87 -33.81 -52.62 -3.12
CA ALA A 87 -33.15 -52.46 -4.43
C ALA A 87 -34.10 -52.55 -5.64
N ASP A 88 -35.25 -53.21 -5.47
CA ASP A 88 -36.29 -53.40 -6.49
C ASP A 88 -37.35 -52.28 -6.53
N THR A 89 -37.42 -51.42 -5.51
CA THR A 89 -38.40 -50.32 -5.39
C THR A 89 -37.73 -49.04 -4.93
N LEU A 90 -36.70 -48.60 -5.67
CA LEU A 90 -36.04 -47.32 -5.39
C LEU A 90 -37.00 -46.16 -5.68
N ASP A 91 -37.15 -45.23 -4.73
CA ASP A 91 -37.89 -44.00 -4.95
C ASP A 91 -37.09 -43.02 -5.83
N THR A 92 -37.11 -43.26 -7.14
CA THR A 92 -36.39 -42.46 -8.13
C THR A 92 -36.94 -41.04 -8.22
N LYS A 93 -38.22 -40.81 -7.92
CA LYS A 93 -38.82 -39.47 -7.89
C LYS A 93 -38.34 -38.69 -6.67
N GLY A 94 -38.31 -39.32 -5.49
CA GLY A 94 -37.75 -38.73 -4.27
C GLY A 94 -36.28 -38.34 -4.43
N LEU A 95 -35.47 -39.19 -5.07
CA LEU A 95 -34.07 -38.89 -5.36
C LEU A 95 -33.90 -37.68 -6.30
N ILE A 96 -34.68 -37.61 -7.39
CA ILE A 96 -34.64 -36.50 -8.35
C ILE A 96 -35.08 -35.19 -7.67
N GLU A 97 -36.15 -35.22 -6.88
CA GLU A 97 -36.64 -34.03 -6.17
C GLU A 97 -35.65 -33.54 -5.12
N LEU A 98 -34.99 -34.46 -4.40
CA LEU A 98 -33.97 -34.13 -3.41
C LEU A 98 -32.79 -33.42 -4.05
N VAL A 99 -32.21 -34.00 -5.10
CA VAL A 99 -31.06 -33.42 -5.79
C VAL A 99 -31.43 -32.10 -6.46
N PHE A 100 -32.61 -31.99 -7.09
CA PHE A 100 -33.08 -30.75 -7.69
C PHE A 100 -33.25 -29.64 -6.65
N ARG A 101 -33.87 -29.94 -5.50
CA ARG A 101 -34.02 -28.98 -4.39
C ARG A 101 -32.67 -28.48 -3.89
N HIS A 102 -31.69 -29.36 -3.80
CA HIS A 102 -30.34 -29.00 -3.40
C HIS A 102 -29.58 -28.20 -4.46
N GLN A 103 -29.70 -28.52 -5.75
CA GLN A 103 -29.08 -27.72 -6.81
C GLN A 103 -29.69 -26.32 -6.96
N VAL A 104 -30.98 -26.15 -6.66
CA VAL A 104 -31.63 -24.83 -6.68
C VAL A 104 -31.24 -23.98 -5.47
N THR A 105 -30.95 -24.60 -4.33
CA THR A 105 -30.59 -23.90 -3.09
C THR A 105 -29.09 -23.74 -2.88
N ASN A 106 -28.27 -24.56 -3.53
CA ASN A 106 -26.82 -24.50 -3.45
C ASN A 106 -26.27 -23.60 -4.57
N PRO A 107 -25.49 -22.55 -4.25
CA PRO A 107 -24.83 -21.74 -5.26
C PRO A 107 -23.68 -22.45 -5.99
N TRP A 108 -23.25 -23.64 -5.56
CA TRP A 108 -22.20 -24.42 -6.21
C TRP A 108 -22.79 -25.43 -7.19
N HIS A 109 -22.33 -25.39 -8.45
CA HIS A 109 -22.64 -26.45 -9.40
C HIS A 109 -21.76 -27.65 -9.05
N CYS A 110 -22.41 -28.69 -8.53
CA CYS A 110 -21.76 -29.94 -8.16
C CYS A 110 -22.10 -31.03 -9.18
N THR A 111 -21.08 -31.78 -9.58
CA THR A 111 -21.23 -33.00 -10.37
C THR A 111 -21.26 -34.18 -9.42
N ILE A 112 -22.37 -34.91 -9.36
CA ILE A 112 -22.51 -36.07 -8.47
C ILE A 112 -22.18 -37.33 -9.25
N THR A 113 -21.13 -38.03 -8.86
CA THR A 113 -20.75 -39.33 -9.45
C THR A 113 -21.05 -40.46 -8.46
N MET A 114 -21.84 -41.45 -8.88
CA MET A 114 -22.08 -42.67 -8.12
C MET A 114 -21.33 -43.85 -8.77
N GLN A 115 -20.42 -44.46 -8.03
CA GLN A 115 -19.71 -45.67 -8.43
C GLN A 115 -20.31 -46.87 -7.69
N LEU A 116 -21.08 -47.71 -8.38
CA LEU A 116 -21.75 -48.86 -7.78
C LEU A 116 -20.97 -50.15 -8.05
N ASN A 117 -20.89 -51.03 -7.05
CA ASN A 117 -20.25 -52.34 -7.14
C ASN A 117 -21.26 -53.43 -7.57
N GLU A 118 -20.82 -54.69 -7.66
CA GLU A 118 -21.69 -55.81 -8.06
C GLU A 118 -22.96 -55.97 -7.21
N GLN A 119 -22.90 -55.59 -5.93
CA GLN A 119 -24.04 -55.62 -5.00
C GLN A 119 -24.99 -54.43 -5.19
N GLY A 120 -24.55 -53.37 -5.86
CA GLY A 120 -25.36 -52.21 -6.28
C GLY A 120 -26.02 -52.34 -7.65
N ASN A 121 -25.85 -53.46 -8.36
CA ASN A 121 -26.33 -53.64 -9.75
C ASN A 121 -27.86 -53.51 -9.90
N ALA A 122 -28.64 -53.91 -8.88
CA ALA A 122 -30.09 -53.75 -8.90
C ALA A 122 -30.50 -52.25 -8.85
N PHE A 123 -29.81 -51.45 -8.05
CA PHE A 123 -29.97 -49.98 -8.03
C PHE A 123 -29.53 -49.34 -9.36
N LYS A 124 -28.43 -49.82 -9.95
CA LYS A 124 -27.96 -49.38 -11.27
C LYS A 124 -29.03 -49.59 -12.35
N ALA A 125 -29.68 -50.76 -12.37
CA ALA A 125 -30.73 -51.08 -13.34
C ALA A 125 -31.96 -50.15 -13.22
N GLN A 126 -32.30 -49.71 -12.01
CA GLN A 126 -33.37 -48.74 -11.77
C GLN A 126 -33.00 -47.33 -12.23
N LEU A 127 -31.78 -46.88 -11.92
CA LEU A 127 -31.30 -45.54 -12.24
C LEU A 127 -30.95 -45.37 -13.73
N GLN A 128 -30.69 -46.46 -14.46
CA GLN A 128 -30.41 -46.45 -15.89
C GLN A 128 -31.66 -46.51 -16.79
N ARG A 129 -32.88 -46.54 -16.21
CA ARG A 129 -34.11 -46.47 -17.01
C ARG A 129 -34.14 -45.16 -17.84
N PRO A 130 -34.61 -45.17 -19.10
CA PRO A 130 -34.43 -44.05 -20.03
C PRO A 130 -35.06 -42.72 -19.57
N ASP A 131 -36.17 -42.80 -18.85
CA ASP A 131 -36.94 -41.70 -18.25
C ASP A 131 -36.21 -41.09 -17.04
N VAL A 132 -35.63 -41.93 -16.18
CA VAL A 132 -34.85 -41.51 -15.01
C VAL A 132 -33.49 -40.96 -15.44
N ARG A 133 -32.79 -41.64 -16.35
CA ARG A 133 -31.46 -41.26 -16.83
C ARG A 133 -31.44 -39.88 -17.46
N LYS A 134 -32.42 -39.53 -18.30
CA LYS A 134 -32.54 -38.17 -18.86
C LYS A 134 -32.66 -37.10 -17.77
N SER A 135 -33.41 -37.39 -16.71
CA SER A 135 -33.60 -36.47 -15.59
C SER A 135 -32.31 -36.33 -14.76
N LEU A 136 -31.59 -37.43 -14.55
CA LEU A 136 -30.29 -37.46 -13.85
C LEU A 136 -29.19 -36.73 -14.64
N ASP A 137 -29.14 -36.90 -15.96
CA ASP A 137 -28.17 -36.22 -16.83
C ASP A 137 -28.42 -34.70 -16.85
N CYS A 138 -29.69 -34.26 -16.81
CA CYS A 138 -30.04 -32.84 -16.66
C CYS A 138 -29.62 -32.25 -15.31
N LEU A 139 -29.45 -33.10 -14.29
CA LEU A 139 -28.99 -32.75 -12.96
C LEU A 139 -27.47 -33.03 -12.76
N HIS A 140 -26.72 -33.30 -13.83
CA HIS A 140 -25.28 -33.61 -13.77
C HIS A 140 -24.94 -34.78 -12.80
N ILE A 141 -25.82 -35.79 -12.74
CA ILE A 141 -25.56 -37.03 -11.98
C ILE A 141 -25.06 -38.11 -12.94
N HIS A 142 -23.85 -38.59 -12.71
CA HIS A 142 -23.23 -39.63 -13.53
C HIS A 142 -23.08 -40.94 -12.74
N ILE A 143 -23.49 -42.05 -13.36
CA ILE A 143 -23.37 -43.39 -12.77
C ILE A 143 -22.28 -44.13 -13.53
N VAL A 144 -21.21 -44.48 -12.82
CA VAL A 144 -20.03 -45.15 -13.38
C VAL A 144 -19.92 -46.55 -12.77
N GLU A 145 -19.49 -47.50 -13.59
CA GLU A 145 -19.28 -48.89 -13.17
C GLU A 145 -17.93 -49.01 -12.44
N ALA A 146 -17.94 -49.50 -11.21
CA ALA A 146 -16.71 -49.76 -10.48
C ALA A 146 -16.14 -51.12 -10.90
N PRO A 147 -14.93 -51.20 -11.49
CA PRO A 147 -14.25 -52.49 -11.62
C PRO A 147 -13.97 -53.03 -10.21
N SER A 148 -14.22 -54.32 -10.00
CA SER A 148 -14.30 -55.01 -8.71
C SER A 148 -13.01 -55.03 -7.86
N VAL A 149 -11.96 -54.29 -8.23
CA VAL A 149 -10.59 -54.41 -7.68
C VAL A 149 -10.10 -53.19 -6.89
N HIS A 150 -10.76 -52.02 -6.92
CA HIS A 150 -10.17 -50.78 -6.33
C HIS A 150 -10.93 -50.12 -5.17
N LEU A 151 -11.64 -50.88 -4.34
CA LEU A 151 -11.94 -50.43 -2.97
C LEU A 151 -10.79 -50.70 -1.98
N GLN A 152 -9.70 -51.35 -2.43
CA GLN A 152 -8.44 -51.45 -1.71
C GLN A 152 -7.38 -50.56 -2.36
N GLN A 153 -6.87 -49.63 -1.56
CA GLN A 153 -5.56 -48.98 -1.62
C GLN A 153 -4.97 -48.75 -3.03
N ALA A 154 -5.08 -47.50 -3.51
CA ALA A 154 -4.12 -47.00 -4.49
C ALA A 154 -2.74 -46.93 -3.82
N ASP A 155 -1.75 -47.49 -4.50
CA ASP A 155 -0.33 -47.57 -4.19
C ASP A 155 0.29 -46.17 -3.99
N SER A 156 0.12 -45.57 -2.81
CA SER A 156 0.89 -44.41 -2.35
C SER A 156 0.73 -44.21 -0.84
N GLY A 157 1.49 -44.97 -0.05
CA GLY A 157 2.10 -44.54 1.22
C GLY A 157 1.26 -44.12 2.44
N GLU A 158 0.02 -43.64 2.32
CA GLU A 158 -0.81 -43.23 3.47
C GLU A 158 -2.31 -43.52 3.24
N PRO A 159 -3.02 -44.14 4.20
CA PRO A 159 -4.44 -44.40 4.08
C PRO A 159 -5.24 -43.11 4.31
N LYS A 160 -5.61 -42.41 3.24
CA LYS A 160 -6.62 -41.32 3.33
C LYS A 160 -8.02 -41.94 3.51
N PRO A 161 -8.88 -41.37 4.37
CA PRO A 161 -10.18 -41.95 4.66
C PRO A 161 -11.06 -41.94 3.40
N LEU A 162 -11.68 -43.08 3.10
CA LEU A 162 -12.69 -43.24 2.03
C LEU A 162 -13.94 -42.36 2.22
N ASN A 163 -14.11 -41.80 3.42
CA ASN A 163 -15.20 -40.90 3.78
C ASN A 163 -14.62 -39.53 4.15
N GLY A 164 -15.14 -38.46 3.55
CA GLY A 164 -14.78 -37.08 3.86
C GLY A 164 -14.30 -36.28 2.64
N TRP A 165 -13.88 -35.06 2.91
CA TRP A 165 -13.30 -34.15 1.92
C TRP A 165 -11.95 -34.66 1.43
N GLN A 166 -11.80 -34.72 0.11
CA GLN A 166 -10.58 -35.13 -0.56
C GLN A 166 -9.73 -33.90 -0.94
N PRO A 167 -8.40 -34.04 -1.05
CA PRO A 167 -7.54 -32.96 -1.49
C PRO A 167 -7.92 -32.51 -2.91
N ALA A 168 -7.80 -31.21 -3.17
CA ALA A 168 -7.98 -30.61 -4.49
C ALA A 168 -7.03 -31.26 -5.51
N ARG A 169 -7.54 -31.56 -6.71
CA ARG A 169 -6.78 -32.14 -7.82
C ARG A 169 -7.18 -31.48 -9.14
N TRP A 170 -6.21 -31.31 -10.02
CA TRP A 170 -6.48 -30.89 -11.39
C TRP A 170 -7.24 -31.99 -12.15
N SER A 171 -8.38 -31.64 -12.74
CA SER A 171 -9.14 -32.51 -13.64
C SER A 171 -8.79 -32.20 -15.10
N HIS A 172 -8.19 -33.16 -15.79
CA HIS A 172 -7.92 -33.03 -17.23
C HIS A 172 -9.18 -33.00 -18.09
N GLU A 173 -10.28 -33.62 -17.63
CA GLU A 173 -11.55 -33.63 -18.36
C GLU A 173 -12.23 -32.25 -18.31
N GLU A 174 -12.30 -31.65 -17.12
CA GLU A 174 -12.99 -30.38 -16.90
C GLU A 174 -12.07 -29.15 -17.04
N HIS A 175 -10.77 -29.36 -17.30
CA HIS A 175 -9.75 -28.31 -17.40
C HIS A 175 -9.78 -27.34 -16.20
N ALA A 176 -10.03 -27.86 -15.01
CA ALA A 176 -10.20 -27.10 -13.78
C ALA A 176 -9.71 -27.86 -12.55
N GLU A 177 -9.34 -27.14 -11.50
CA GLU A 177 -9.12 -27.72 -10.18
C GLU A 177 -10.45 -28.13 -9.55
N MET A 178 -10.51 -29.38 -9.11
CA MET A 178 -11.70 -29.99 -8.54
C MET A 178 -11.42 -30.42 -7.11
N VAL A 179 -12.38 -30.18 -6.23
CA VAL A 179 -12.45 -30.81 -4.92
C VAL A 179 -13.56 -31.87 -4.96
N ALA A 180 -13.37 -32.97 -4.23
CA ALA A 180 -14.39 -34.01 -4.11
C ALA A 180 -14.74 -34.27 -2.64
N PHE A 181 -16.02 -34.43 -2.35
CA PHE A 181 -16.49 -35.07 -1.13
C PHE A 181 -16.83 -36.52 -1.44
N GLN A 182 -16.25 -37.46 -0.69
CA GLN A 182 -16.46 -38.89 -0.90
C GLN A 182 -17.18 -39.52 0.29
N LYS A 183 -18.14 -40.41 -0.01
CA LYS A 183 -18.91 -41.16 0.99
C LYS A 183 -19.21 -42.56 0.47
N VAL A 184 -18.86 -43.57 1.25
CA VAL A 184 -19.22 -44.97 0.95
C VAL A 184 -20.72 -45.15 1.15
N LEU A 185 -21.41 -45.55 0.09
CA LEU A 185 -22.83 -45.85 0.12
C LEU A 185 -23.06 -47.24 0.72
N ARG A 186 -23.99 -47.34 1.66
CA ARG A 186 -24.37 -48.59 2.33
C ARG A 186 -25.84 -48.87 2.13
N SER A 187 -26.19 -50.15 2.01
CA SER A 187 -27.58 -50.62 1.99
C SER A 187 -27.78 -51.79 2.93
N LYS A 188 -29.02 -52.01 3.40
CA LYS A 188 -29.36 -53.11 4.29
C LYS A 188 -29.44 -54.41 3.50
N GLY A 189 -28.55 -55.35 3.81
CA GLY A 189 -28.59 -56.70 3.26
C GLY A 189 -29.78 -57.53 3.76
N PRO A 190 -29.99 -58.74 3.19
CA PRO A 190 -31.12 -59.63 3.51
C PRO A 190 -31.26 -60.02 5.01
N ALA A 191 -30.20 -59.83 5.80
CA ALA A 191 -30.13 -60.13 7.24
C ALA A 191 -30.08 -58.86 8.13
N GLY A 192 -30.29 -57.67 7.59
CA GLY A 192 -30.20 -56.40 8.33
C GLY A 192 -28.77 -55.90 8.59
N VAL A 193 -27.77 -56.49 7.93
CA VAL A 193 -26.36 -56.07 8.00
C VAL A 193 -26.10 -55.00 6.94
N ASP A 194 -25.40 -53.92 7.29
CA ASP A 194 -25.00 -52.87 6.35
C ASP A 194 -23.92 -53.38 5.39
N ILE A 195 -24.24 -53.38 4.10
CA ILE A 195 -23.35 -53.83 3.03
C ILE A 195 -22.93 -52.60 2.19
N PRO A 196 -21.62 -52.39 1.91
CA PRO A 196 -21.17 -51.31 1.04
C PRO A 196 -21.58 -51.60 -0.41
N ILE A 197 -22.41 -50.74 -1.00
CA ILE A 197 -22.97 -50.88 -2.35
C ILE A 197 -22.24 -50.01 -3.39
N GLY A 198 -21.39 -49.06 -2.93
CA GLY A 198 -20.67 -48.18 -3.83
C GLY A 198 -20.00 -46.99 -3.14
N LEU A 199 -19.44 -46.09 -3.94
CA LEU A 199 -18.86 -44.82 -3.53
C LEU A 199 -19.61 -43.66 -4.19
N LEU A 200 -20.11 -42.73 -3.39
CA LEU A 200 -20.62 -41.44 -3.82
C LEU A 200 -19.47 -40.43 -3.83
N SER A 201 -19.27 -39.75 -4.94
CA SER A 201 -18.27 -38.70 -5.11
C SER A 201 -18.95 -37.44 -5.63
N ILE A 202 -19.06 -36.42 -4.79
CA ILE A 202 -19.60 -35.11 -5.18
C ILE A 202 -18.41 -34.22 -5.53
N ARG A 203 -18.26 -33.90 -6.82
CA ARG A 203 -17.16 -33.08 -7.33
C ARG A 203 -17.63 -31.64 -7.54
N MET A 204 -16.75 -30.70 -7.23
CA MET A 204 -17.00 -29.26 -7.38
C MET A 204 -15.83 -28.56 -8.04
N ASN A 205 -16.15 -27.57 -8.86
CA ASN A 205 -15.15 -26.74 -9.52
C ASN A 205 -14.73 -25.60 -8.59
N LEU A 206 -13.43 -25.52 -8.33
CA LEU A 206 -12.87 -24.56 -7.41
C LEU A 206 -12.97 -23.10 -7.89
N SER A 207 -13.12 -22.88 -9.19
CA SER A 207 -13.33 -21.53 -9.74
C SER A 207 -14.58 -20.84 -9.20
N GLN A 208 -15.62 -21.61 -8.87
CA GLN A 208 -16.86 -21.08 -8.28
C GLN A 208 -16.65 -20.64 -6.82
N LEU A 209 -15.79 -21.35 -6.09
CA LEU A 209 -15.38 -20.96 -4.74
C LEU A 209 -14.70 -19.57 -4.76
N ASN A 210 -13.87 -19.32 -5.78
CA ASN A 210 -13.15 -18.06 -5.94
C ASN A 210 -14.11 -16.88 -6.17
N GLN A 211 -15.16 -17.07 -6.97
CA GLN A 211 -16.17 -16.03 -7.21
C GLN A 211 -16.90 -15.64 -5.91
N VAL A 212 -17.23 -16.62 -5.07
CA VAL A 212 -17.90 -16.39 -3.77
C VAL A 212 -17.00 -15.65 -2.77
N LEU A 213 -15.70 -15.95 -2.77
CA LEU A 213 -14.70 -15.26 -1.94
C LEU A 213 -14.37 -13.86 -2.45
N ASN A 214 -14.43 -13.65 -3.76
CA ASN A 214 -14.08 -12.37 -4.38
C ASN A 214 -15.21 -11.33 -4.34
N HIS A 215 -16.48 -11.73 -4.28
CA HIS A 215 -17.63 -10.79 -4.30
C HIS A 215 -17.83 -9.93 -3.04
N ARG A 216 -17.02 -10.08 -1.98
CA ARG A 216 -17.23 -9.33 -0.73
C ARG A 216 -16.18 -8.25 -0.52
N ASP A 217 -16.67 -7.05 -0.28
CA ASP A 217 -15.92 -5.83 -0.02
C ASP A 217 -14.86 -6.07 1.08
N MET A 218 -13.59 -6.17 0.67
CA MET A 218 -12.47 -6.54 1.54
C MET A 218 -12.06 -5.41 2.48
N GLY A 219 -12.63 -4.21 2.29
CA GLY A 219 -11.94 -3.05 2.74
C GLY A 219 -10.71 -2.80 1.92
N SER A 220 -10.95 -2.21 0.78
CA SER A 220 -10.01 -1.46 -0.01
C SER A 220 -8.80 -2.27 -0.53
N TYR A 221 -7.93 -2.94 0.26
CA TYR A 221 -6.66 -3.49 -0.27
C TYR A 221 -6.13 -4.75 0.48
N GLY A 222 -6.08 -5.90 -0.22
CA GLY A 222 -5.66 -7.22 0.27
C GLY A 222 -6.15 -8.36 -0.62
N TYR A 223 -5.82 -9.63 -0.30
CA TYR A 223 -6.34 -10.79 -1.04
C TYR A 223 -6.68 -11.98 -0.13
N ARG A 224 -7.57 -12.84 -0.63
CA ARG A 224 -7.98 -14.09 0.04
C ARG A 224 -7.32 -15.30 -0.62
N PHE A 225 -7.09 -16.33 0.18
CA PHE A 225 -6.58 -17.61 -0.29
C PHE A 225 -7.15 -18.73 0.59
N LEU A 226 -7.08 -19.96 0.11
CA LEU A 226 -7.58 -21.13 0.80
C LEU A 226 -6.49 -22.20 0.83
N LEU A 227 -6.31 -22.86 1.97
CA LEU A 227 -5.30 -23.87 2.21
C LEU A 227 -5.92 -25.18 2.70
N GLN A 228 -5.29 -26.31 2.34
CA GLN A 228 -5.58 -27.63 2.88
C GLN A 228 -5.01 -27.79 4.30
N PRO A 229 -5.43 -28.83 5.05
CA PRO A 229 -4.90 -29.10 6.39
C PRO A 229 -3.40 -29.37 6.41
N ASP A 230 -2.82 -29.83 5.29
CA ASP A 230 -1.38 -30.07 5.12
C ASP A 230 -0.60 -28.82 4.64
N GLY A 231 -1.27 -27.68 4.51
CA GLY A 231 -0.69 -26.42 4.05
C GLY A 231 -0.63 -26.25 2.54
N LEU A 232 -1.11 -27.22 1.74
CA LEU A 232 -1.17 -27.07 0.28
C LEU A 232 -2.19 -26.00 -0.13
N THR A 233 -1.80 -25.15 -1.08
CA THR A 233 -2.66 -24.05 -1.53
C THR A 233 -3.75 -24.56 -2.45
N ILE A 234 -5.01 -24.32 -2.07
CA ILE A 234 -6.20 -24.65 -2.85
C ILE A 234 -6.56 -23.48 -3.76
N ASN A 235 -6.57 -22.27 -3.22
CA ASN A 235 -6.85 -21.07 -4.00
C ASN A 235 -5.84 -19.97 -3.67
N HIS A 236 -5.40 -19.25 -4.71
CA HIS A 236 -4.59 -18.06 -4.57
C HIS A 236 -4.82 -17.11 -5.77
N PRO A 237 -4.69 -15.78 -5.61
CA PRO A 237 -4.80 -14.84 -6.73
C PRO A 237 -3.78 -15.10 -7.84
N ASN A 238 -2.56 -15.45 -7.48
CA ASN A 238 -1.54 -15.88 -8.45
C ASN A 238 -1.77 -17.34 -8.86
N LYS A 239 -2.33 -17.53 -10.06
CA LYS A 239 -2.61 -18.85 -10.66
C LYS A 239 -1.36 -19.70 -10.86
N GLU A 240 -0.16 -19.12 -10.99
CA GLU A 240 1.08 -19.89 -11.13
C GLU A 240 1.38 -20.71 -9.86
N LEU A 241 1.00 -20.21 -8.69
CA LEU A 241 1.13 -20.93 -7.42
C LEU A 241 0.15 -22.10 -7.28
N LEU A 242 -0.83 -22.20 -8.19
CA LEU A 242 -1.74 -23.34 -8.29
C LEU A 242 -1.20 -24.39 -9.29
N LEU A 243 -0.52 -23.95 -10.35
CA LEU A 243 0.10 -24.84 -11.34
C LEU A 243 1.27 -25.65 -10.76
N THR A 244 1.99 -25.09 -9.79
CA THR A 244 3.02 -25.79 -9.02
C THR A 244 2.49 -26.06 -7.61
N PRO A 245 2.64 -27.27 -7.03
CA PRO A 245 2.13 -27.59 -5.69
C PRO A 245 2.83 -26.74 -4.62
N PHE A 246 2.31 -25.56 -4.34
CA PHE A 246 2.87 -24.61 -3.39
C PHE A 246 2.34 -24.89 -1.98
N ASN A 247 3.24 -25.21 -1.06
CA ASN A 247 2.93 -25.44 0.35
C ASN A 247 3.22 -24.19 1.19
N PHE A 248 2.18 -23.64 1.81
CA PHE A 248 2.29 -22.43 2.64
C PHE A 248 3.09 -22.66 3.92
N LEU A 249 3.00 -23.85 4.54
CA LEU A 249 3.75 -24.18 5.75
C LEU A 249 5.26 -24.27 5.47
N GLU A 250 5.64 -24.85 4.33
CA GLU A 250 7.03 -24.90 3.89
C GLU A 250 7.57 -23.48 3.63
N HIS A 251 6.80 -22.65 2.91
CA HIS A 251 7.17 -21.25 2.71
C HIS A 251 7.33 -20.50 4.04
N ALA A 252 6.39 -20.66 4.98
CA ALA A 252 6.46 -20.05 6.29
C ALA A 252 7.69 -20.50 7.08
N SER A 253 8.11 -21.76 6.97
CA SER A 253 9.34 -22.25 7.62
C SER A 253 10.63 -21.69 7.04
N ASN A 254 10.65 -21.37 5.74
CA ASN A 254 11.85 -20.92 5.05
C ASN A 254 12.04 -19.39 5.10
N PHE A 255 10.93 -18.63 5.06
CA PHE A 255 10.97 -17.18 4.88
C PHE A 255 10.46 -16.36 6.06
N TYR A 256 9.66 -16.93 6.96
CA TYR A 256 9.11 -16.18 8.10
C TYR A 256 9.98 -16.29 9.35
N SER A 257 9.85 -15.30 10.24
CA SER A 257 10.54 -15.33 11.54
C SER A 257 10.13 -16.56 12.35
N PHE A 258 11.07 -17.11 13.12
CA PHE A 258 10.85 -18.29 13.97
C PHE A 258 9.60 -18.20 14.86
N VAL A 259 9.30 -17.00 15.39
CA VAL A 259 8.09 -16.76 16.21
C VAL A 259 6.81 -16.94 15.38
N ASN A 260 6.77 -16.43 14.16
CA ASN A 260 5.60 -16.57 13.28
C ASN A 260 5.47 -17.99 12.77
N GLN A 261 6.58 -18.65 12.40
CA GLN A 261 6.58 -20.04 11.98
C GLN A 261 5.93 -20.93 13.05
N ASN A 262 6.38 -20.84 14.30
CA ASN A 262 5.84 -21.66 15.38
C ASN A 262 4.34 -21.39 15.62
N LYS A 263 3.91 -20.12 15.55
CA LYS A 263 2.49 -19.76 15.68
C LYS A 263 1.64 -20.36 14.57
N ILE A 264 2.11 -20.30 13.32
CA ILE A 264 1.39 -20.87 12.18
C ILE A 264 1.35 -22.40 12.31
N GLN A 265 2.48 -23.04 12.62
CA GLN A 265 2.53 -24.48 12.78
C GLN A 265 1.64 -24.98 13.92
N GLN A 266 1.64 -24.28 15.06
CA GLN A 266 0.75 -24.57 16.18
C GLN A 266 -0.73 -24.44 15.77
N ALA A 267 -1.08 -23.38 15.05
CA ALA A 267 -2.44 -23.14 14.56
C ALA A 267 -2.96 -24.26 13.64
N PHE A 268 -2.10 -24.76 12.74
CA PHE A 268 -2.44 -25.91 11.88
C PHE A 268 -2.59 -27.20 12.69
N SER A 269 -1.74 -27.43 13.70
CA SER A 269 -1.84 -28.63 14.54
C SER A 269 -3.06 -28.63 15.47
N GLU A 270 -3.35 -27.48 16.09
CA GLU A 270 -4.43 -27.32 17.08
C GLU A 270 -5.78 -26.97 16.44
N HIS A 271 -5.80 -26.74 15.11
CA HIS A 271 -6.96 -26.23 14.37
C HIS A 271 -7.51 -24.93 15.00
N GLU A 272 -6.58 -24.04 15.38
CA GLU A 272 -6.91 -22.76 15.99
C GLU A 272 -6.67 -21.58 15.03
N PRO A 273 -7.45 -20.51 15.16
CA PRO A 273 -7.24 -19.30 14.39
C PRO A 273 -5.91 -18.61 14.75
N VAL A 274 -5.16 -18.11 13.75
CA VAL A 274 -3.90 -17.37 13.99
C VAL A 274 -3.78 -16.08 13.18
N THR A 275 -3.20 -15.05 13.79
CA THR A 275 -2.86 -13.79 13.14
C THR A 275 -1.36 -13.56 13.26
N VAL A 276 -0.69 -13.32 12.14
CA VAL A 276 0.74 -13.03 12.08
C VAL A 276 1.01 -11.79 11.22
N VAL A 277 2.15 -11.14 11.49
CA VAL A 277 2.66 -10.07 10.63
C VAL A 277 3.90 -10.62 9.93
N ALA A 278 3.81 -10.82 8.61
CA ALA A 278 4.86 -11.42 7.81
C ALA A 278 4.96 -10.73 6.43
N GLU A 279 6.00 -11.05 5.67
CA GLU A 279 6.11 -10.56 4.29
C GLU A 279 5.13 -11.33 3.39
N ASN A 280 4.41 -10.58 2.57
CA ASN A 280 3.46 -11.12 1.62
C ASN A 280 4.19 -11.83 0.47
N ILE A 281 3.77 -13.04 0.13
CA ILE A 281 4.31 -13.86 -0.98
C ILE A 281 4.28 -13.12 -2.32
N LEU A 282 3.28 -12.24 -2.50
CA LEU A 282 3.01 -11.53 -3.75
C LEU A 282 3.79 -10.23 -3.92
N SER A 283 4.03 -9.50 -2.83
CA SER A 283 4.62 -8.15 -2.89
C SER A 283 5.88 -7.99 -2.04
N ASN A 284 6.30 -9.02 -1.31
CA ASN A 284 7.35 -8.99 -0.28
C ASN A 284 7.17 -7.88 0.76
N GLN A 285 5.92 -7.43 0.97
CA GLN A 285 5.62 -6.36 1.89
C GLN A 285 5.10 -6.86 3.23
N SER A 286 5.45 -6.14 4.31
CA SER A 286 4.93 -6.41 5.64
C SER A 286 3.40 -6.30 5.68
N SER A 287 2.76 -7.44 5.85
CA SER A 287 1.33 -7.64 5.76
C SER A 287 0.82 -8.40 6.97
N LEU A 288 -0.42 -8.11 7.36
CA LEU A 288 -1.16 -8.87 8.35
C LEU A 288 -1.78 -10.08 7.63
N ILE A 289 -1.36 -11.28 8.01
CA ILE A 289 -1.91 -12.54 7.51
C ILE A 289 -2.74 -13.14 8.63
N ARG A 290 -4.02 -13.36 8.36
CA ARG A 290 -4.96 -14.00 9.27
C ARG A 290 -5.42 -15.31 8.65
N LEU A 291 -5.32 -16.38 9.42
CA LEU A 291 -5.78 -17.72 9.07
C LEU A 291 -6.89 -18.14 10.01
N GLU A 292 -7.97 -18.65 9.44
CA GLU A 292 -9.13 -19.16 10.17
C GLU A 292 -9.43 -20.60 9.72
N PRO A 293 -9.54 -21.56 10.63
CA PRO A 293 -9.92 -22.93 10.29
C PRO A 293 -11.40 -23.00 9.90
N VAL A 294 -11.72 -23.89 8.96
CA VAL A 294 -13.06 -24.28 8.56
C VAL A 294 -13.37 -25.62 9.23
N PRO A 295 -14.23 -25.66 10.27
CA PRO A 295 -14.42 -26.85 11.09
C PRO A 295 -14.85 -28.11 10.33
N GLU A 296 -15.60 -27.95 9.24
CA GLU A 296 -16.23 -29.06 8.51
C GLU A 296 -15.27 -29.73 7.53
N THR A 297 -14.41 -28.95 6.87
CA THR A 297 -13.47 -29.47 5.86
C THR A 297 -12.06 -29.66 6.41
N GLY A 298 -11.72 -29.04 7.54
CA GLY A 298 -10.35 -28.93 8.05
C GLY A 298 -9.49 -27.93 7.28
N TRP A 299 -10.04 -27.22 6.29
CA TRP A 299 -9.30 -26.22 5.51
C TRP A 299 -9.01 -24.97 6.34
N PHE A 300 -8.06 -24.16 5.88
CA PHE A 300 -7.80 -22.84 6.42
C PHE A 300 -8.10 -21.77 5.38
N THR A 301 -8.97 -20.82 5.72
CA THR A 301 -9.14 -19.61 4.91
C THR A 301 -8.18 -18.53 5.40
N GLY A 302 -7.46 -17.94 4.45
CA GLY A 302 -6.49 -16.89 4.70
C GLY A 302 -6.91 -15.56 4.10
N ILE A 303 -6.66 -14.47 4.83
CA ILE A 303 -6.65 -13.13 4.26
C ILE A 303 -5.28 -12.50 4.50
N THR A 304 -4.75 -11.88 3.45
CA THR A 304 -3.53 -11.06 3.50
C THR A 304 -3.92 -9.61 3.30
N LEU A 305 -3.64 -8.78 4.32
CA LEU A 305 -3.90 -7.35 4.31
C LEU A 305 -2.59 -6.58 4.46
N VAL A 306 -2.25 -5.73 3.50
CA VAL A 306 -0.98 -5.00 3.55
C VAL A 306 -1.07 -3.86 4.56
N ARG A 307 -0.09 -3.77 5.47
CA ARG A 307 -0.16 -2.88 6.64
C ARG A 307 -0.11 -1.39 6.28
N GLN A 308 0.59 -1.06 5.19
CA GLN A 308 0.73 0.32 4.70
C GLN A 308 -0.56 0.83 4.05
N GLU A 309 -1.46 -0.06 3.65
CA GLU A 309 -2.67 0.29 2.88
C GLU A 309 -3.89 0.58 3.76
N LEU A 310 -3.84 0.15 5.03
CA LEU A 310 -4.95 0.28 5.98
C LEU A 310 -4.65 1.23 7.14
N ALA A 311 -3.51 1.94 7.09
CA ALA A 311 -3.18 2.95 8.08
C ALA A 311 -3.95 4.25 7.84
N ILE A 312 -4.34 4.94 8.92
CA ILE A 312 -4.82 6.34 8.90
C ILE A 312 -4.03 7.13 7.85
N PRO A 313 -4.67 7.95 6.98
CA PRO A 313 -3.97 8.71 5.96
C PRO A 313 -2.70 9.34 6.53
N ASP A 314 -1.56 9.01 5.91
CA ASP A 314 -0.24 9.35 6.45
C ASP A 314 -0.07 10.85 6.68
N SER A 315 -0.83 11.69 5.97
CA SER A 315 -0.88 13.15 6.15
C SER A 315 -1.29 13.58 7.57
N HIS A 316 -2.30 12.94 8.18
CA HIS A 316 -2.72 13.26 9.54
C HIS A 316 -1.73 12.74 10.58
N LEU A 317 -1.22 11.52 10.40
CA LEU A 317 -0.22 10.95 11.29
C LEU A 317 1.09 11.76 11.24
N LYS A 318 1.51 12.21 10.06
CA LYS A 318 2.69 13.06 9.84
C LYS A 318 2.64 14.33 10.68
N ARG A 319 1.52 15.06 10.68
CA ARG A 319 1.35 16.27 11.50
C ARG A 319 1.52 15.98 12.99
N HIS A 320 0.99 14.86 13.48
CA HIS A 320 1.19 14.45 14.87
C HIS A 320 2.65 14.07 15.17
N TYR A 321 3.36 13.38 14.26
CA TYR A 321 4.79 13.10 14.43
C TYR A 321 5.62 14.39 14.51
N PHE A 322 5.33 15.37 13.65
CA PHE A 322 5.99 16.68 13.70
C PHE A 322 5.70 17.41 15.02
N ASN A 323 4.44 17.44 15.48
CA ASN A 323 4.09 18.06 16.76
C ASN A 323 4.80 17.41 17.95
N VAL A 324 4.85 16.08 18.02
CA VAL A 324 5.55 15.34 19.09
C VAL A 324 7.06 15.61 19.03
N LEU A 325 7.66 15.61 17.84
CA LEU A 325 9.08 15.90 17.67
C LEU A 325 9.43 17.33 18.13
N THR A 326 8.65 18.32 17.68
CA THR A 326 8.85 19.73 18.09
C THR A 326 8.65 19.90 19.59
N ALA A 327 7.61 19.29 20.19
CA ALA A 327 7.41 19.32 21.64
C ALA A 327 8.58 18.68 22.40
N THR A 328 9.15 17.58 21.89
CA THR A 328 10.32 16.91 22.48
C THR A 328 11.55 17.81 22.46
N ILE A 329 11.81 18.47 21.33
CA ILE A 329 12.93 19.41 21.18
C ILE A 329 12.77 20.60 22.11
N VAL A 330 11.58 21.22 22.16
CA VAL A 330 11.30 22.33 23.07
C VAL A 330 11.50 21.91 24.53
N LEU A 331 11.02 20.73 24.92
CA LEU A 331 11.21 20.19 26.27
C LEU A 331 12.70 19.97 26.58
N LEU A 332 13.48 19.41 25.66
CA LEU A 332 14.92 19.20 25.84
C LEU A 332 15.67 20.52 25.98
N LEU A 333 15.33 21.53 25.17
CA LEU A 333 15.94 22.87 25.24
C LEU A 333 15.60 23.57 26.56
N LEU A 334 14.34 23.51 26.99
CA LEU A 334 13.89 24.08 28.27
C LEU A 334 14.56 23.37 29.45
N SER A 335 14.65 22.03 29.41
CA SER A 335 15.31 21.22 30.45
C SER A 335 16.81 21.52 30.51
N GLY A 336 17.47 21.64 29.36
CA GLY A 336 18.87 22.07 29.28
C GLY A 336 19.06 23.48 29.83
N ALA A 337 18.15 24.41 29.53
CA ALA A 337 18.19 25.79 30.04
C ALA A 337 17.95 25.83 31.56
N TYR A 338 17.07 24.98 32.09
CA TYR A 338 16.84 24.83 33.53
C TYR A 338 18.07 24.30 34.25
N PHE A 339 18.65 23.23 33.71
CA PHE A 339 19.87 22.63 34.24
C PHE A 339 21.00 23.65 34.25
N PHE A 340 21.19 24.37 33.14
CA PHE A 340 22.15 25.48 33.05
C PHE A 340 21.88 26.55 34.11
N MET A 341 20.64 27.02 34.27
CA MET A 341 20.32 28.03 35.29
C MET A 341 20.51 27.52 36.73
N TYR A 342 20.32 26.23 36.98
CA TYR A 342 20.48 25.62 38.30
C TYR A 342 21.96 25.49 38.70
N THR A 343 22.81 25.09 37.76
CA THR A 343 24.26 24.92 37.97
C THR A 343 25.06 26.21 37.89
N MET A 344 24.46 27.29 37.35
CA MET A 344 25.09 28.61 37.19
C MET A 344 25.62 29.18 38.52
N LYS A 345 26.92 29.00 38.77
CA LYS A 345 27.73 29.88 39.65
C LYS A 345 28.24 31.05 38.81
N ARG A 346 28.43 32.21 39.44
CA ARG A 346 28.33 33.57 38.85
C ARG A 346 29.36 33.93 37.74
N SER A 347 30.23 33.03 37.26
CA SER A 347 31.37 33.41 36.41
C SER A 347 31.89 32.38 35.38
N ASP A 348 31.21 31.27 35.09
CA ASP A 348 31.79 30.23 34.22
C ASP A 348 31.34 30.33 32.74
N ILE A 349 32.18 30.97 31.91
CA ILE A 349 32.06 31.01 30.44
C ILE A 349 32.05 29.60 29.83
N ALA A 350 32.73 28.64 30.48
CA ALA A 350 32.75 27.24 30.08
C ALA A 350 31.34 26.62 30.01
N MET A 351 30.43 27.00 30.90
CA MET A 351 29.06 26.45 30.90
C MET A 351 28.21 26.99 29.75
N LEU A 352 28.46 28.21 29.28
CA LEU A 352 27.75 28.78 28.12
C LEU A 352 28.12 28.03 26.83
N LYS A 353 29.39 27.64 26.72
CA LYS A 353 29.88 26.76 25.65
C LYS A 353 29.14 25.41 25.68
N ASP A 354 29.02 24.79 26.86
CA ASP A 354 28.40 23.47 26.98
C ASP A 354 26.90 23.51 26.63
N PHE A 355 26.17 24.55 27.04
CA PHE A 355 24.78 24.75 26.65
C PHE A 355 24.61 25.01 25.13
N ALA A 356 25.52 25.76 24.53
CA ALA A 356 25.53 25.99 23.08
C ALA A 356 25.77 24.70 22.29
N TRP A 357 26.72 23.86 22.71
CA TRP A 357 26.92 22.55 22.07
C TRP A 357 25.73 21.62 22.25
N PHE A 358 25.15 21.57 23.46
CA PHE A 358 23.95 20.78 23.74
C PHE A 358 22.77 21.21 22.85
N SER A 359 22.45 22.50 22.82
CA SER A 359 21.34 23.02 22.00
C SER A 359 21.58 22.80 20.50
N SER A 360 22.82 22.95 20.03
CA SER A 360 23.20 22.62 18.64
C SER A 360 22.98 21.15 18.32
N ALA A 361 23.39 20.24 19.20
CA ALA A 361 23.18 18.81 19.03
C ALA A 361 21.69 18.45 19.01
N VAL A 362 20.88 19.03 19.89
CA VAL A 362 19.42 18.83 19.91
C VAL A 362 18.78 19.31 18.61
N PHE A 363 19.14 20.50 18.10
CA PHE A 363 18.62 20.98 16.81
C PHE A 363 19.09 20.13 15.64
N LEU A 364 20.35 19.68 15.62
CA LEU A 364 20.88 18.83 14.56
C LEU A 364 20.15 17.47 14.52
N ILE A 365 19.99 16.81 15.67
CA ILE A 365 19.24 15.55 15.78
C ILE A 365 17.78 15.78 15.37
N GLY A 366 17.17 16.88 15.80
CA GLY A 366 15.80 17.23 15.43
C GLY A 366 15.62 17.45 13.93
N LEU A 367 16.58 18.11 13.29
CA LEU A 367 16.58 18.41 11.86
C LEU A 367 16.82 17.15 11.02
N VAL A 368 17.75 16.27 11.42
CA VAL A 368 17.91 14.94 10.80
C VAL A 368 16.65 14.10 10.98
N SER A 369 16.02 14.14 12.15
CA SER A 369 14.76 13.43 12.41
C SER A 369 13.62 13.95 11.54
N LEU A 370 13.54 15.27 11.32
CA LEU A 370 12.56 15.87 10.40
C LEU A 370 12.76 15.37 8.96
N TRP A 371 14.00 15.32 8.48
CA TRP A 371 14.30 14.80 7.15
C TRP A 371 13.91 13.33 7.01
N LEU A 372 14.27 12.49 7.99
CA LEU A 372 13.89 11.07 7.99
C LEU A 372 12.38 10.87 8.05
N LEU A 373 11.66 11.71 8.80
CA LEU A 373 10.19 11.66 8.83
C LEU A 373 9.57 12.09 7.50
N GLN A 374 10.09 13.14 6.86
CA GLN A 374 9.63 13.59 5.55
C GLN A 374 9.89 12.53 4.47
N ILE A 375 11.03 11.85 4.49
CA ILE A 375 11.33 10.78 3.53
C ILE A 375 10.37 9.60 3.70
N ASN A 376 10.13 9.17 4.94
CA ASN A 376 9.36 7.95 5.21
C ASN A 376 7.83 8.18 5.21
N LYS A 377 7.37 9.39 5.52
CA LYS A 377 5.95 9.70 5.77
C LYS A 377 5.48 11.01 5.13
N GLY A 378 6.28 11.59 4.25
CA GLY A 378 5.99 12.87 3.64
C GLY A 378 4.89 12.84 2.59
N HIS A 379 4.50 11.64 2.16
CA HIS A 379 3.76 11.38 0.91
C HIS A 379 2.35 10.89 1.20
N GLU A 380 1.42 11.28 0.33
CA GLU A 380 0.05 10.76 0.37
C GLU A 380 0.01 9.32 -0.12
N SER A 381 -0.85 8.53 0.50
CA SER A 381 -1.00 7.13 0.17
C SER A 381 -1.85 6.96 -1.08
N PRO A 382 -1.48 6.10 -2.04
CA PRO A 382 -2.28 5.77 -3.25
C PRO A 382 -3.76 5.47 -2.97
N TYR A 383 -4.04 4.96 -1.76
CA TYR A 383 -5.36 4.56 -1.29
C TYR A 383 -6.25 5.75 -0.92
N ALA A 384 -5.67 6.90 -0.58
CA ALA A 384 -6.43 8.14 -0.39
C ALA A 384 -7.06 8.62 -1.72
N ASP A 385 -6.43 8.28 -2.84
CA ASP A 385 -6.89 8.57 -4.20
C ASP A 385 -7.88 7.52 -4.75
N GLN A 386 -8.57 6.74 -3.89
CA GLN A 386 -9.59 5.75 -4.31
C GLN A 386 -9.11 4.77 -5.39
N CYS A 387 -7.88 4.26 -5.25
CA CYS A 387 -7.33 3.37 -6.26
C CYS A 387 -8.12 2.04 -6.38
N ILE A 388 -8.11 1.50 -7.59
CA ILE A 388 -8.84 0.28 -7.98
C ILE A 388 -7.89 -0.91 -7.95
N THR A 389 -8.25 -1.92 -7.19
CA THR A 389 -7.47 -3.14 -6.99
C THR A 389 -8.29 -4.42 -7.12
N THR A 390 -9.62 -4.33 -7.10
CA THR A 390 -10.51 -5.50 -7.03
C THR A 390 -11.69 -5.41 -8.00
N MET A 391 -12.18 -6.56 -8.47
CA MET A 391 -13.31 -6.63 -9.42
C MET A 391 -14.61 -6.07 -8.84
N PRO A 392 -14.96 -6.31 -7.56
CA PRO A 392 -16.16 -5.72 -6.97
C PRO A 392 -16.18 -4.18 -7.02
N GLN A 393 -15.04 -3.50 -6.92
CA GLN A 393 -14.99 -2.05 -7.08
C GLN A 393 -15.40 -1.62 -8.49
N ILE A 394 -14.96 -2.38 -9.51
CA ILE A 394 -15.34 -2.14 -10.90
C ILE A 394 -16.80 -2.47 -11.13
N GLU A 395 -17.31 -3.59 -10.62
CA GLU A 395 -18.73 -3.97 -10.73
C GLU A 395 -19.65 -2.95 -10.05
N GLN A 396 -19.27 -2.49 -8.84
CA GLN A 396 -20.00 -1.46 -8.12
C GLN A 396 -20.03 -0.15 -8.92
N TYR A 397 -18.89 0.24 -9.50
CA TYR A 397 -18.82 1.40 -10.39
C TYR A 397 -19.72 1.19 -11.62
N MET A 398 -19.60 0.08 -12.35
CA MET A 398 -20.42 -0.23 -13.52
C MET A 398 -21.92 -0.19 -13.20
N LYS A 399 -22.32 -0.72 -12.04
CA LYS A 399 -23.70 -0.70 -11.56
C LYS A 399 -24.17 0.73 -11.29
N ALA A 400 -23.41 1.52 -10.53
CA ALA A 400 -23.72 2.91 -10.24
C ALA A 400 -23.83 3.76 -11.51
N GLN A 401 -22.96 3.52 -12.49
CA GLN A 401 -23.01 4.21 -13.79
C GLN A 401 -24.22 3.80 -14.63
N THR A 402 -24.62 2.52 -14.57
CA THR A 402 -25.81 2.03 -15.26
C THR A 402 -27.08 2.61 -14.62
N GLU A 403 -27.17 2.65 -13.30
CA GLU A 403 -28.27 3.26 -12.55
C GLU A 403 -28.38 4.76 -12.86
N SER A 404 -27.27 5.50 -12.79
CA SER A 404 -27.23 6.92 -13.15
C SER A 404 -27.64 7.20 -14.60
N ALA A 405 -27.27 6.34 -15.54
CA ALA A 405 -27.71 6.49 -16.93
C ALA A 405 -29.23 6.27 -17.09
N CYS A 406 -29.81 5.29 -16.38
CA CYS A 406 -31.25 5.05 -16.35
C CYS A 406 -32.00 6.24 -15.76
N ASP A 407 -31.53 6.78 -14.63
CA ASP A 407 -32.17 7.91 -13.93
C ASP A 407 -32.13 9.19 -14.77
N ASN A 408 -31.10 9.38 -15.59
CA ASN A 408 -30.91 10.54 -16.46
C ASN A 408 -31.41 10.34 -17.89
N GLU A 409 -32.15 9.25 -18.18
CA GLU A 409 -32.65 8.90 -19.52
C GLU A 409 -31.55 8.85 -20.61
N GLN A 410 -30.33 8.48 -20.21
CA GLN A 410 -29.17 8.36 -21.10
C GLN A 410 -29.07 6.94 -21.69
N PRO A 411 -28.43 6.77 -22.86
CA PRO A 411 -28.17 5.44 -23.41
C PRO A 411 -27.37 4.60 -22.42
N ARG A 412 -27.76 3.33 -22.28
CA ARG A 412 -27.12 2.40 -21.34
C ARG A 412 -25.61 2.32 -21.64
N PRO A 413 -24.75 2.50 -20.62
CA PRO A 413 -23.32 2.49 -20.85
C PRO A 413 -22.83 1.11 -21.28
N GLN A 414 -21.89 1.10 -22.23
CA GLN A 414 -21.15 -0.07 -22.66
C GLN A 414 -19.76 0.01 -22.07
N PHE A 415 -19.27 -1.08 -21.49
CA PHE A 415 -17.99 -1.10 -20.79
C PHE A 415 -16.95 -1.83 -21.62
N ILE A 416 -15.82 -1.20 -21.85
CA ILE A 416 -14.64 -1.80 -22.48
C ILE A 416 -13.55 -1.87 -21.42
N GLN A 417 -12.99 -3.07 -21.24
CA GLN A 417 -11.91 -3.29 -20.28
C GLN A 417 -10.59 -2.87 -20.92
N VAL A 418 -9.80 -2.03 -20.24
CA VAL A 418 -8.55 -1.48 -20.74
C VAL A 418 -7.43 -1.74 -19.76
N GLY A 419 -6.34 -2.33 -20.23
CA GLY A 419 -5.11 -2.50 -19.45
C GLY A 419 -3.93 -1.88 -20.17
N ALA A 420 -2.90 -1.49 -19.42
CA ALA A 420 -1.67 -0.91 -19.93
C ALA A 420 -0.44 -1.47 -19.20
N LEU A 421 0.66 -1.53 -19.93
CA LEU A 421 1.98 -1.87 -19.43
C LEU A 421 2.99 -0.83 -19.94
N ILE A 422 3.54 -0.05 -19.01
CA ILE A 422 4.56 0.96 -19.34
C ILE A 422 5.92 0.28 -19.40
N ARG A 423 6.54 0.28 -20.59
CA ARG A 423 7.85 -0.33 -20.82
C ARG A 423 9.01 0.60 -20.46
N SER A 424 8.88 1.89 -20.78
CA SER A 424 9.91 2.88 -20.43
C SER A 424 9.33 4.30 -20.34
N ALA A 425 10.05 5.16 -19.62
CA ALA A 425 9.71 6.57 -19.49
C ALA A 425 10.97 7.44 -19.55
N ARG A 426 10.85 8.63 -20.15
CA ARG A 426 11.87 9.68 -20.12
C ARG A 426 11.27 10.95 -19.53
N LEU A 427 11.90 11.46 -18.50
CA LEU A 427 11.45 12.63 -17.76
C LEU A 427 12.23 13.88 -18.17
N SER A 428 11.53 14.99 -18.37
CA SER A 428 12.13 16.33 -18.50
C SER A 428 11.52 17.26 -17.47
N GLU A 429 12.16 17.38 -16.29
CA GLU A 429 11.65 18.18 -15.16
C GLU A 429 11.50 19.67 -15.52
N SER A 430 12.48 20.26 -16.20
CA SER A 430 12.45 21.67 -16.60
C SER A 430 11.34 22.05 -17.59
N LEU A 431 10.85 21.07 -18.37
CA LEU A 431 9.80 21.26 -19.37
C LEU A 431 8.44 20.74 -18.89
N GLU A 432 8.36 20.16 -17.69
CA GLU A 432 7.13 19.53 -17.19
C GLU A 432 6.58 18.44 -18.12
N THR A 433 7.45 17.72 -18.85
CA THR A 433 7.02 16.68 -19.80
C THR A 433 7.57 15.31 -19.49
N VAL A 434 6.76 14.28 -19.76
CA VAL A 434 7.17 12.87 -19.73
C VAL A 434 6.92 12.24 -21.09
N ASP A 435 7.93 11.58 -21.64
CA ASP A 435 7.76 10.68 -22.77
C ASP A 435 7.53 9.27 -22.22
N LEU A 436 6.38 8.67 -22.51
CA LEU A 436 6.01 7.32 -22.11
C LEU A 436 5.95 6.39 -23.32
N TYR A 437 6.38 5.15 -23.12
CA TYR A 437 6.36 4.10 -24.12
C TYR A 437 5.83 2.81 -23.48
N GLY A 438 4.89 2.15 -24.14
CA GLY A 438 4.27 0.95 -23.59
C GLY A 438 3.31 0.28 -24.54
N ILE A 439 2.58 -0.69 -24.01
CA ILE A 439 1.42 -1.29 -24.67
C ILE A 439 0.18 -0.92 -23.87
N ILE A 440 -0.89 -0.61 -24.56
CA ILE A 440 -2.24 -0.52 -24.00
C ILE A 440 -3.14 -1.46 -24.78
N TRP A 441 -3.99 -2.22 -24.12
CA TRP A 441 -4.90 -3.14 -24.77
C TRP A 441 -6.34 -2.91 -24.33
N GLU A 442 -7.25 -3.23 -25.23
CA GLU A 442 -8.69 -3.12 -25.05
C GLU A 442 -9.29 -4.51 -25.23
N ARG A 443 -10.09 -4.94 -24.26
CA ARG A 443 -10.91 -6.15 -24.35
C ARG A 443 -12.34 -5.71 -24.60
N ILE A 444 -12.79 -5.89 -25.83
CA ILE A 444 -14.07 -5.41 -26.36
C ILE A 444 -15.06 -6.59 -26.36
N PRO A 445 -16.16 -6.53 -25.59
CA PRO A 445 -17.20 -7.55 -25.61
C PRO A 445 -17.89 -7.67 -26.98
N LYS A 446 -18.34 -8.88 -27.33
CA LYS A 446 -19.15 -9.08 -28.54
C LYS A 446 -20.44 -8.25 -28.49
N GLY A 447 -20.76 -7.58 -29.59
CA GLY A 447 -21.93 -6.70 -29.73
C GLY A 447 -21.60 -5.20 -29.77
N ILE A 448 -20.35 -4.83 -29.49
CA ILE A 448 -19.83 -3.48 -29.74
C ILE A 448 -19.21 -3.44 -31.13
N ASP A 449 -19.51 -2.39 -31.91
CA ASP A 449 -18.88 -2.17 -33.20
C ASP A 449 -17.41 -1.80 -33.02
N ILE A 450 -16.52 -2.69 -33.44
CA ILE A 450 -15.08 -2.57 -33.24
C ILE A 450 -14.49 -1.46 -34.11
N ASP A 451 -15.01 -1.25 -35.32
CA ASP A 451 -14.43 -0.31 -36.29
C ASP A 451 -14.62 1.14 -35.84
N ILE A 452 -15.69 1.41 -35.09
CA ILE A 452 -16.02 2.74 -34.58
C ILE A 452 -15.42 2.96 -33.18
N ASN A 453 -15.38 1.91 -32.35
CA ASN A 453 -15.16 2.07 -30.92
C ASN A 453 -13.80 1.60 -30.42
N SER A 454 -12.95 1.05 -31.29
CA SER A 454 -11.58 0.69 -30.94
C SER A 454 -10.64 1.90 -30.97
N GLY A 455 -9.64 1.87 -30.11
CA GLY A 455 -8.59 2.87 -30.04
C GLY A 455 -8.66 3.72 -28.78
N VAL A 456 -7.50 4.24 -28.39
CA VAL A 456 -7.32 5.01 -27.18
C VAL A 456 -6.89 6.44 -27.50
N ARG A 457 -7.38 7.40 -26.71
CA ARG A 457 -6.87 8.77 -26.69
C ARG A 457 -6.26 9.12 -25.33
N PHE A 458 -5.20 9.92 -25.33
CA PHE A 458 -4.62 10.51 -24.13
C PHE A 458 -4.93 12.01 -24.05
N PRO A 459 -5.86 12.46 -23.19
CA PRO A 459 -6.28 13.88 -23.15
C PRO A 459 -5.17 14.90 -22.88
N ASP A 460 -4.11 14.49 -22.17
CA ASP A 460 -3.01 15.38 -21.77
C ASP A 460 -1.79 15.27 -22.73
N GLU A 461 -1.97 14.69 -23.92
CA GLU A 461 -0.90 14.52 -24.91
C GLU A 461 -0.51 15.82 -25.61
N ILE A 462 0.80 15.99 -25.77
CA ILE A 462 1.42 16.97 -26.67
C ILE A 462 1.65 16.31 -28.03
N GLU A 463 2.14 15.08 -28.01
CA GLU A 463 2.41 14.25 -29.18
C GLU A 463 2.12 12.80 -28.81
N SER A 464 1.45 12.06 -29.70
CA SER A 464 1.13 10.66 -29.46
C SER A 464 1.14 9.87 -30.76
N THR A 465 1.54 8.61 -30.68
CA THR A 465 1.53 7.65 -31.78
C THR A 465 1.03 6.33 -31.23
N LEU A 466 0.03 5.77 -31.91
CA LEU A 466 -0.61 4.50 -31.59
C LEU A 466 -0.45 3.56 -32.79
N GLN A 467 0.00 2.32 -32.57
CA GLN A 467 0.13 1.29 -33.60
C GLN A 467 -0.44 -0.03 -33.09
N GLU A 468 -1.32 -0.67 -33.86
CA GLU A 468 -1.84 -2.01 -33.50
C GLU A 468 -0.69 -3.03 -33.52
N GLU A 469 -0.45 -3.67 -32.38
CA GLU A 469 0.60 -4.68 -32.19
C GLU A 469 0.03 -6.10 -32.32
N TYR A 470 -1.20 -6.33 -31.84
CA TYR A 470 -1.88 -7.62 -31.95
C TYR A 470 -3.40 -7.49 -31.87
N ARG A 471 -4.10 -8.50 -32.41
CA ARG A 471 -5.55 -8.69 -32.29
C ARG A 471 -5.86 -10.16 -32.07
N ILE A 472 -6.65 -10.46 -31.04
CA ILE A 472 -6.98 -11.82 -30.62
C ILE A 472 -8.49 -11.91 -30.41
N ASP A 473 -9.15 -12.84 -31.11
CA ASP A 473 -10.57 -13.12 -30.92
C ASP A 473 -10.77 -14.27 -29.93
N GLU A 474 -11.20 -13.96 -28.71
CA GLU A 474 -11.74 -14.94 -27.77
C GLU A 474 -13.25 -15.04 -28.00
N GLY A 475 -13.84 -16.23 -27.96
CA GLY A 475 -15.23 -16.46 -28.37
C GLY A 475 -16.30 -15.53 -27.76
N SER A 476 -16.02 -14.83 -26.66
CA SER A 476 -16.87 -13.82 -26.00
C SER A 476 -16.39 -12.36 -26.18
N SER A 477 -15.12 -12.10 -26.54
CA SER A 477 -14.52 -10.77 -26.62
C SER A 477 -13.35 -10.70 -27.61
N THR A 478 -13.21 -9.57 -28.31
CA THR A 478 -12.02 -9.28 -29.13
C THR A 478 -11.04 -8.43 -28.33
N ILE A 479 -9.79 -8.85 -28.28
CA ILE A 479 -8.69 -8.13 -27.60
C ILE A 479 -7.84 -7.45 -28.66
N ILE A 480 -7.62 -6.15 -28.55
CA ILE A 480 -6.75 -5.37 -29.44
C ILE A 480 -5.65 -4.73 -28.59
N GLY A 481 -4.40 -5.00 -28.94
CA GLY A 481 -3.22 -4.42 -28.30
C GLY A 481 -2.60 -3.33 -29.16
N TRP A 482 -2.32 -2.18 -28.54
CA TRP A 482 -1.75 -1.01 -29.16
C TRP A 482 -0.40 -0.67 -28.54
N SER A 483 0.66 -0.65 -29.35
CA SER A 483 1.93 -0.04 -28.98
C SER A 483 1.77 1.47 -29.02
N PHE A 484 2.14 2.16 -27.94
CA PHE A 484 2.03 3.61 -27.86
C PHE A 484 3.34 4.28 -27.50
N LYS A 485 3.51 5.47 -28.07
CA LYS A 485 4.50 6.47 -27.66
C LYS A 485 3.76 7.77 -27.46
N THR A 486 3.78 8.32 -26.25
CA THR A 486 3.12 9.59 -25.95
C THR A 486 4.02 10.50 -25.15
N LYS A 487 3.97 11.79 -25.46
CA LYS A 487 4.59 12.86 -24.70
C LYS A 487 3.49 13.66 -24.02
N ILE A 488 3.45 13.62 -22.70
CA ILE A 488 2.39 14.25 -21.90
C ILE A 488 2.96 15.36 -21.03
N ARG A 489 2.17 16.41 -20.82
CA ARG A 489 2.50 17.45 -19.82
C ARG A 489 2.04 17.01 -18.44
N GLN A 490 2.87 17.25 -17.42
CA GLN A 490 2.61 16.84 -16.05
C GLN A 490 3.02 17.95 -15.09
N ASN A 491 2.20 18.22 -14.08
CA ASN A 491 2.54 19.21 -13.05
C ASN A 491 3.41 18.55 -11.97
N PHE A 492 4.72 18.79 -12.02
CA PHE A 492 5.65 18.24 -11.04
C PHE A 492 5.84 19.20 -9.87
N LYS A 493 5.39 18.79 -8.68
CA LYS A 493 5.60 19.56 -7.45
C LYS A 493 7.03 19.34 -6.92
N THR A 494 7.97 20.17 -7.36
CA THR A 494 9.42 20.06 -7.01
C THR A 494 9.86 21.00 -5.87
N SER A 495 8.93 21.72 -5.23
CA SER A 495 9.24 22.78 -4.26
C SER A 495 9.96 22.31 -2.99
N ILE A 496 9.87 21.03 -2.66
CA ILE A 496 10.57 20.39 -1.53
C ILE A 496 11.84 19.62 -1.93
N TYR A 497 12.39 19.86 -3.13
CA TYR A 497 13.66 19.27 -3.57
C TYR A 497 14.73 19.37 -2.46
N PRO A 498 15.50 18.30 -2.16
CA PRO A 498 15.57 17.01 -2.86
C PRO A 498 14.66 15.90 -2.28
N PHE A 499 13.67 16.27 -1.46
CA PHE A 499 12.72 15.33 -0.82
C PHE A 499 11.39 15.24 -1.55
N ASP A 500 11.40 15.57 -2.84
CA ASP A 500 10.23 15.63 -3.70
C ASP A 500 9.83 14.26 -4.27
N GLN A 501 8.56 14.18 -4.65
CA GLN A 501 7.93 13.03 -5.27
C GLN A 501 7.35 13.44 -6.63
N LEU A 502 7.46 12.55 -7.59
CA LEU A 502 6.87 12.69 -8.90
C LEU A 502 5.63 11.82 -9.03
N ASN A 503 4.52 12.43 -9.42
CA ASN A 503 3.29 11.72 -9.74
C ASN A 503 3.00 11.90 -11.23
N ILE A 504 3.23 10.85 -12.01
CA ILE A 504 2.95 10.80 -13.43
C ILE A 504 1.55 10.19 -13.60
N ARG A 505 0.65 10.94 -14.23
CA ARG A 505 -0.75 10.54 -14.42
C ARG A 505 -1.05 10.43 -15.90
N LEU A 506 -1.26 9.21 -16.38
CA LEU A 506 -1.66 8.93 -17.75
C LEU A 506 -3.20 8.80 -17.79
N ARG A 507 -3.87 9.78 -18.39
CA ARG A 507 -5.31 9.75 -18.64
C ARG A 507 -5.60 8.96 -19.91
N ILE A 508 -6.51 8.01 -19.82
CA ILE A 508 -6.89 7.10 -20.88
C ILE A 508 -8.39 7.30 -21.13
N ARG A 509 -8.76 7.55 -22.38
CA ARG A 509 -10.15 7.82 -22.80
C ARG A 509 -10.52 7.06 -24.08
N PRO A 510 -11.81 6.70 -24.26
CA PRO A 510 -12.34 6.27 -25.54
C PRO A 510 -12.02 7.22 -26.71
N PRO A 511 -12.08 6.73 -27.96
CA PRO A 511 -11.70 7.52 -29.14
C PRO A 511 -12.72 8.61 -29.46
N HIS A 512 -13.96 8.50 -28.96
CA HIS A 512 -15.05 9.45 -29.16
C HIS A 512 -15.60 9.97 -27.83
N ASP A 513 -15.52 11.29 -27.63
CA ASP A 513 -16.10 11.96 -26.47
C ASP A 513 -17.64 11.84 -26.51
N PHE A 514 -18.27 11.73 -25.33
CA PHE A 514 -19.74 11.59 -25.15
C PHE A 514 -20.37 10.33 -25.76
N SER A 515 -19.57 9.33 -26.15
CA SER A 515 -20.08 8.00 -26.42
C SER A 515 -20.66 7.37 -25.15
N SER A 516 -21.57 6.39 -25.29
CA SER A 516 -22.01 5.57 -24.15
C SER A 516 -20.92 4.62 -23.66
N ILE A 517 -19.70 4.70 -24.20
CA ILE A 517 -18.60 3.82 -23.87
C ILE A 517 -17.86 4.37 -22.66
N ILE A 518 -17.64 3.48 -21.70
CA ILE A 518 -16.88 3.77 -20.49
C ILE A 518 -15.74 2.76 -20.42
N PHE A 519 -14.51 3.27 -20.33
CA PHE A 519 -13.36 2.43 -20.04
C PHE A 519 -13.34 2.06 -18.57
N VAL A 520 -13.06 0.79 -18.30
CA VAL A 520 -12.82 0.25 -16.96
C VAL A 520 -11.49 -0.51 -16.96
N PRO A 521 -10.71 -0.50 -15.88
CA PRO A 521 -9.43 -1.20 -15.87
C PRO A 521 -9.58 -2.72 -16.06
N ASP A 522 -8.77 -3.31 -16.94
CA ASP A 522 -8.71 -4.77 -17.14
C ASP A 522 -7.85 -5.43 -16.06
N ILE A 523 -8.39 -5.51 -14.84
CA ILE A 523 -7.59 -5.93 -13.69
C ILE A 523 -7.27 -7.44 -13.66
N GLU A 524 -8.10 -8.25 -14.33
CA GLU A 524 -7.94 -9.71 -14.37
C GLU A 524 -6.77 -10.16 -15.26
N SER A 525 -6.36 -9.31 -16.21
CA SER A 525 -5.18 -9.55 -17.05
C SER A 525 -3.87 -9.42 -16.29
N TYR A 526 -3.88 -8.87 -15.07
CA TYR A 526 -2.70 -8.76 -14.22
C TYR A 526 -2.67 -9.88 -13.17
N LYS A 527 -1.48 -10.43 -12.91
CA LYS A 527 -1.29 -11.43 -11.85
C LYS A 527 -1.75 -10.91 -10.48
N ILE A 528 -1.51 -9.61 -10.23
CA ILE A 528 -1.75 -8.93 -8.96
C ILE A 528 -1.96 -7.44 -9.27
N ILE A 529 -2.95 -6.82 -8.64
CA ILE A 529 -3.07 -5.36 -8.61
C ILE A 529 -3.00 -4.88 -7.18
N SER A 530 -1.79 -4.49 -6.78
CA SER A 530 -1.56 -3.67 -5.59
C SER A 530 -0.70 -2.48 -6.03
N PRO A 531 -1.01 -1.25 -5.54
CA PRO A 531 -0.20 -0.09 -5.84
C PRO A 531 1.29 -0.32 -5.60
N SER A 532 1.65 -1.00 -4.53
CA SER A 532 3.05 -1.22 -4.19
C SER A 532 3.76 -2.30 -5.00
N SER A 533 3.03 -3.24 -5.61
CA SER A 533 3.64 -4.28 -6.46
C SER A 533 4.09 -3.75 -7.82
N CYS A 534 3.76 -2.51 -8.15
CA CYS A 534 4.20 -1.81 -9.36
C CYS A 534 3.92 -2.59 -10.66
N THR A 535 2.79 -3.29 -10.75
CA THR A 535 2.50 -4.25 -11.84
C THR A 535 2.12 -3.60 -13.17
N LEU A 536 1.95 -2.28 -13.20
CA LEU A 536 1.62 -1.53 -14.42
C LEU A 536 2.86 -1.10 -15.21
N VAL A 537 4.07 -1.35 -14.69
CA VAL A 537 5.34 -1.10 -15.38
C VAL A 537 6.07 -2.41 -15.64
N ALA A 538 6.96 -2.42 -16.63
CA ALA A 538 7.82 -3.58 -16.90
C ALA A 538 8.82 -3.84 -15.76
N ASP A 539 9.24 -5.09 -15.57
CA ASP A 539 10.14 -5.50 -14.47
C ASP A 539 11.47 -4.73 -14.42
N ASN A 540 12.01 -4.34 -15.59
CA ASN A 540 13.25 -3.58 -15.73
C ASN A 540 13.02 -2.06 -15.88
N PHE A 541 11.85 -1.56 -15.49
CA PHE A 541 11.51 -0.15 -15.60
C PHE A 541 12.38 0.68 -14.65
N HIS A 542 13.12 1.64 -15.21
CA HIS A 542 14.00 2.52 -14.44
C HIS A 542 14.03 3.92 -15.04
N ILE A 543 13.87 4.94 -14.18
CA ILE A 543 14.09 6.34 -14.52
C ILE A 543 15.31 6.81 -13.71
N PRO A 544 16.37 7.34 -14.35
CA PRO A 544 17.57 7.78 -13.65
C PRO A 544 17.27 8.79 -12.54
N GLY A 545 17.76 8.53 -11.33
CA GLY A 545 17.56 9.41 -10.16
C GLY A 545 16.21 9.27 -9.46
N TRP A 546 15.37 8.33 -9.90
CA TRP A 546 14.03 8.11 -9.37
C TRP A 546 13.79 6.63 -9.09
N ARG A 547 13.13 6.33 -7.97
CA ARG A 547 12.68 4.98 -7.61
C ARG A 547 11.17 4.93 -7.66
N ILE A 548 10.63 3.96 -8.38
CA ILE A 548 9.20 3.72 -8.40
C ILE A 548 8.72 3.29 -7.02
N ASN A 549 7.63 3.88 -6.56
CA ASN A 549 7.03 3.60 -5.25
C ASN A 549 5.68 2.90 -5.38
N SER A 550 4.86 3.32 -6.35
CA SER A 550 3.57 2.69 -6.59
C SER A 550 3.02 2.93 -7.99
N THR A 551 2.19 2.01 -8.48
CA THR A 551 1.43 2.14 -9.74
C THR A 551 0.00 1.64 -9.58
N TYR A 552 -1.00 2.42 -9.96
CA TYR A 552 -2.39 2.04 -9.73
C TYR A 552 -3.37 2.74 -10.68
N TYR A 553 -4.56 2.15 -10.83
CA TYR A 553 -5.67 2.77 -11.55
C TYR A 553 -6.57 3.58 -10.62
N ASN A 554 -7.15 4.64 -11.16
CA ASN A 554 -8.25 5.39 -10.56
C ASN A 554 -9.27 5.72 -11.67
N LEU A 555 -10.56 5.78 -11.33
CA LEU A 555 -11.62 6.24 -12.23
C LEU A 555 -12.00 7.67 -11.82
N HIS A 556 -11.84 8.62 -12.74
CA HIS A 556 -12.09 10.02 -12.45
C HIS A 556 -13.15 10.61 -13.37
N GLU A 557 -14.09 11.33 -12.77
CA GLU A 557 -15.14 12.07 -13.45
C GLU A 557 -14.75 13.54 -13.51
N ASN A 558 -14.49 14.03 -14.73
CA ASN A 558 -14.15 15.41 -14.97
C ASN A 558 -15.42 16.19 -15.35
N SER A 559 -15.79 17.17 -14.53
CA SER A 559 -16.68 18.25 -14.95
C SER A 559 -15.82 19.37 -15.52
N TYR A 560 -16.16 19.83 -16.71
CA TYR A 560 -15.56 21.02 -17.29
C TYR A 560 -16.59 22.14 -17.28
N ASN A 561 -16.14 23.37 -17.06
CA ASN A 561 -17.02 24.54 -17.11
C ASN A 561 -17.28 24.98 -18.57
N ILE A 562 -17.70 24.04 -19.41
CA ILE A 562 -18.05 24.21 -20.82
C ILE A 562 -19.22 23.28 -21.17
N ASP A 563 -20.05 23.71 -22.10
CA ASP A 563 -21.18 22.93 -22.64
C ASP A 563 -20.79 22.14 -23.91
N TYR A 564 -19.52 22.18 -24.30
CA TYR A 564 -19.01 21.61 -25.55
C TYR A 564 -19.75 22.10 -26.80
N GLY A 565 -20.34 23.29 -26.74
CA GLY A 565 -21.18 23.85 -27.80
C GLY A 565 -22.57 23.20 -27.90
N LEU A 566 -22.94 22.31 -26.97
CA LEU A 566 -24.25 21.69 -26.88
C LEU A 566 -25.22 22.63 -26.16
N ARG A 567 -25.83 23.54 -26.91
CA ARG A 567 -26.72 24.60 -26.40
C ARG A 567 -28.03 24.12 -25.75
N ALA A 568 -28.21 22.83 -25.47
CA ALA A 568 -29.52 22.24 -25.20
C ALA A 568 -29.59 21.23 -24.03
N THR A 569 -28.59 21.11 -23.16
CA THR A 569 -28.70 20.18 -22.02
C THR A 569 -28.35 20.83 -20.69
N ASN A 570 -29.34 20.93 -19.80
CA ASN A 570 -29.20 21.24 -18.37
C ASN A 570 -28.57 20.08 -17.56
N ALA A 571 -27.94 19.11 -18.22
CA ALA A 571 -27.31 17.98 -17.56
C ALA A 571 -25.81 18.26 -17.46
N ASP A 572 -25.29 18.29 -16.23
CA ASP A 572 -23.86 18.24 -15.97
C ASP A 572 -23.30 16.97 -16.61
N ARG A 573 -22.67 17.11 -17.78
CA ARG A 573 -22.04 15.98 -18.48
C ARG A 573 -20.63 15.79 -17.93
N HIS A 574 -20.46 14.75 -17.14
CA HIS A 574 -19.15 14.32 -16.66
C HIS A 574 -18.45 13.48 -17.72
N ILE A 575 -17.19 13.83 -18.02
CA ILE A 575 -16.32 12.98 -18.84
C ILE A 575 -15.58 12.00 -17.93
N LYS A 576 -15.65 10.72 -18.28
CA LYS A 576 -15.11 9.62 -17.48
C LYS A 576 -13.77 9.17 -18.06
N ASP A 577 -12.72 9.30 -17.27
CA ASP A 577 -11.37 8.89 -17.65
C ASP A 577 -10.86 7.77 -16.74
N VAL A 578 -10.11 6.85 -17.32
CA VAL A 578 -9.27 5.92 -16.56
C VAL A 578 -7.90 6.59 -16.37
N LEU A 579 -7.51 6.77 -15.12
CA LEU A 579 -6.20 7.30 -14.74
C LEU A 579 -5.27 6.14 -14.39
N LEU A 580 -4.14 6.03 -15.08
CA LEU A 580 -3.00 5.24 -14.64
C LEU A 580 -2.02 6.16 -13.93
N ASN A 581 -1.87 5.97 -12.62
CA ASN A 581 -0.99 6.75 -11.77
C ASN A 581 0.31 5.98 -11.51
N MET A 582 1.44 6.65 -11.63
CA MET A 582 2.76 6.15 -11.25
C MET A 582 3.43 7.16 -10.34
N THR A 583 3.77 6.74 -9.12
CA THR A 583 4.42 7.60 -8.13
C THR A 583 5.89 7.22 -7.98
N PHE A 584 6.78 8.21 -7.98
CA PHE A 584 8.22 8.03 -7.92
C PHE A 584 8.82 8.87 -6.80
N ASN A 585 9.67 8.26 -6.00
CA ASN A 585 10.46 8.96 -4.98
C ASN A 585 11.84 9.27 -5.56
N ARG A 586 12.35 10.49 -5.31
CA ARG A 586 13.71 10.83 -5.72
C ARG A 586 14.72 9.96 -5.00
N ASP A 587 15.77 9.54 -5.69
CA ASP A 587 16.98 9.04 -5.03
C ASP A 587 17.70 10.21 -4.33
N TRP A 588 17.24 10.47 -3.11
CA TRP A 588 17.55 11.69 -2.39
C TRP A 588 19.00 11.73 -1.90
N VAL A 589 19.66 10.59 -1.66
CA VAL A 589 20.98 10.56 -1.00
C VAL A 589 22.02 11.35 -1.79
N GLY A 590 22.13 11.08 -3.10
CA GLY A 590 23.08 11.78 -3.96
C GLY A 590 22.77 13.28 -4.07
N SER A 591 21.50 13.62 -4.28
CA SER A 591 21.03 15.01 -4.40
C SER A 591 21.23 15.80 -3.10
N PHE A 592 20.94 15.17 -1.96
CA PHE A 592 21.12 15.71 -0.62
C PHE A 592 22.58 15.97 -0.32
N VAL A 593 23.47 15.00 -0.57
CA VAL A 593 24.91 15.11 -0.34
C VAL A 593 25.50 16.25 -1.17
N ALA A 594 25.13 16.34 -2.45
CA ALA A 594 25.62 17.38 -3.35
C ALA A 594 25.24 18.80 -2.90
N VAL A 595 24.09 18.96 -2.24
CA VAL A 595 23.57 20.26 -1.83
C VAL A 595 23.97 20.63 -0.41
N LEU A 596 23.81 19.73 0.57
CA LEU A 596 23.92 20.07 1.99
C LEU A 596 25.36 20.00 2.54
N ILE A 597 26.22 19.13 2.02
CA ILE A 597 27.62 19.08 2.50
C ILE A 597 28.32 20.44 2.28
N PRO A 598 28.27 21.06 1.09
CA PRO A 598 28.85 22.39 0.90
C PRO A 598 28.31 23.44 1.87
N ILE A 599 27.01 23.38 2.21
CA ILE A 599 26.37 24.29 3.15
C ILE A 599 26.99 24.18 4.55
N PHE A 600 27.11 22.96 5.08
CA PHE A 600 27.72 22.75 6.39
C PHE A 600 29.21 23.10 6.41
N VAL A 601 29.92 22.87 5.30
CA VAL A 601 31.32 23.29 5.13
C VAL A 601 31.44 24.82 5.18
N ILE A 602 30.59 25.55 4.44
CA ILE A 602 30.56 27.03 4.47
C ILE A 602 30.28 27.51 5.90
N LEU A 603 29.26 26.97 6.56
CA LEU A 603 28.93 27.36 7.94
C LEU A 603 30.07 27.07 8.92
N GLY A 604 30.78 25.95 8.75
CA GLY A 604 31.95 25.60 9.56
C GLY A 604 33.14 26.52 9.34
N ILE A 605 33.43 26.89 8.09
CA ILE A 605 34.52 27.82 7.76
C ILE A 605 34.20 29.23 8.27
N LEU A 606 32.96 29.69 8.10
CA LEU A 606 32.50 30.96 8.66
C LEU A 606 32.59 30.98 10.19
N TYR A 607 32.16 29.90 10.86
CA TYR A 607 32.32 29.77 12.31
C TYR A 607 33.79 29.85 12.74
N SER A 608 34.66 29.14 12.02
CA SER A 608 36.10 29.12 12.27
C SER A 608 36.70 30.53 12.12
N SER A 609 36.25 31.28 11.11
CA SER A 609 36.66 32.67 10.89
C SER A 609 36.34 33.57 12.09
N ILE A 610 35.13 33.49 12.68
CA ILE A 610 34.78 34.26 13.89
C ILE A 610 35.59 33.79 15.10
N HIS A 611 35.86 32.49 15.21
CA HIS A 611 36.61 31.92 16.33
C HIS A 611 38.08 32.39 16.34
N MET A 612 38.70 32.50 15.17
CA MET A 612 40.09 32.92 14.99
C MET A 612 40.32 34.42 15.25
N ILE A 613 39.28 35.27 15.16
CA ILE A 613 39.41 36.71 15.42
C ILE A 613 39.58 36.94 16.92
N THR A 614 40.78 37.33 17.34
CA THR A 614 41.13 37.54 18.75
C THR A 614 41.58 38.98 19.02
N ASN A 615 41.27 39.45 20.22
CA ASN A 615 41.71 40.76 20.72
C ASN A 615 43.02 40.70 21.50
N ASP A 616 43.53 39.49 21.76
CA ASP A 616 44.82 39.30 22.41
C ASP A 616 45.97 39.46 21.39
N ALA A 617 46.99 40.25 21.78
CA ALA A 617 48.05 40.70 20.89
C ALA A 617 49.00 39.57 20.47
N GLU A 618 49.16 38.53 21.31
CA GLU A 618 49.98 37.35 21.02
C GLU A 618 49.26 36.41 20.05
N THR A 619 48.02 36.05 20.34
CA THR A 619 47.21 35.19 19.45
C THR A 619 46.85 35.85 18.12
N ARG A 620 46.74 37.19 18.09
CA ARG A 620 46.54 37.95 16.84
C ARG A 620 47.76 37.88 15.92
N LYS A 621 48.98 37.88 16.47
CA LYS A 621 50.22 37.67 15.69
C LYS A 621 50.32 36.25 15.15
N LEU A 622 49.83 35.26 15.90
CA LEU A 622 49.88 33.84 15.52
C LEU A 622 48.93 33.51 14.35
N PHE A 623 47.69 34.00 14.40
CA PHE A 623 46.67 33.69 13.38
C PHE A 623 46.57 34.73 12.25
N ASN A 624 47.01 35.98 12.49
CA ASN A 624 46.98 37.11 11.56
C ASN A 624 45.61 37.27 10.83
N PHE A 625 44.51 37.01 11.53
CA PHE A 625 43.18 36.94 10.92
C PHE A 625 42.33 38.16 11.30
N ASP A 626 41.71 38.80 10.30
CA ASP A 626 40.99 40.08 10.45
C ASP A 626 39.62 40.11 9.73
N GLY A 627 38.94 41.25 9.86
CA GLY A 627 37.70 41.56 9.15
C GLY A 627 37.79 41.42 7.64
N MET A 628 38.91 41.83 7.05
CA MET A 628 39.11 41.82 5.60
C MET A 628 39.16 40.39 5.06
N ARG A 629 39.92 39.49 5.70
CA ARG A 629 39.98 38.07 5.29
C ARG A 629 38.64 37.38 5.40
N THR A 630 37.88 37.68 6.45
CA THR A 630 36.51 37.17 6.61
C THR A 630 35.63 37.62 5.45
N SER A 631 35.75 38.89 5.02
CA SER A 631 35.04 39.43 3.86
C SER A 631 35.44 38.73 2.56
N VAL A 632 36.73 38.45 2.34
CA VAL A 632 37.18 37.72 1.13
C VAL A 632 36.56 36.32 1.07
N ILE A 633 36.59 35.59 2.19
CA ILE A 633 35.98 34.24 2.30
C ILE A 633 34.47 34.32 2.02
N GLY A 634 33.78 35.30 2.62
CA GLY A 634 32.35 35.52 2.40
C GLY A 634 32.00 35.82 0.94
N SER A 635 32.77 36.68 0.26
CA SER A 635 32.59 36.98 -1.16
C SER A 635 32.79 35.75 -2.05
N THR A 636 33.81 34.93 -1.78
CA THR A 636 34.06 33.69 -2.53
C THR A 636 32.90 32.71 -2.38
N PHE A 637 32.40 32.50 -1.16
CA PHE A 637 31.24 31.63 -0.95
C PHE A 637 29.95 32.18 -1.56
N THR A 638 29.79 33.50 -1.58
CA THR A 638 28.66 34.14 -2.26
C THR A 638 28.66 33.82 -3.75
N LEU A 639 29.81 33.97 -4.43
CA LEU A 639 29.95 33.60 -5.84
C LEU A 639 29.68 32.10 -6.07
N PHE A 640 30.22 31.23 -5.21
CA PHE A 640 29.96 29.80 -5.28
C PHE A 640 28.46 29.47 -5.17
N LEU A 641 27.74 30.09 -4.22
CA LEU A 641 26.30 29.89 -4.05
C LEU A 641 25.49 30.40 -5.26
N VAL A 642 25.89 31.50 -5.88
CA VAL A 642 25.26 32.01 -7.11
C VAL A 642 25.38 30.97 -8.24
N PHE A 643 26.57 30.40 -8.45
CA PHE A 643 26.76 29.33 -9.42
C PHE A 643 25.97 28.06 -9.06
N ALA A 644 25.89 27.71 -7.77
CA ALA A 644 25.12 26.55 -7.32
C ALA A 644 23.62 26.70 -7.62
N ILE A 645 23.04 27.88 -7.36
CA ILE A 645 21.64 28.20 -7.69
C ILE A 645 21.41 28.10 -9.20
N GLN A 646 22.30 28.70 -10.00
CA GLN A 646 22.16 28.68 -11.46
C GLN A 646 22.20 27.25 -12.03
N ASN A 647 23.07 26.39 -11.49
CA ASN A 647 23.15 24.98 -11.89
C ASN A 647 21.88 24.19 -11.49
N LEU A 648 21.30 24.47 -10.32
CA LEU A 648 20.05 23.85 -9.87
C LEU A 648 18.87 24.29 -10.74
N ARG A 649 18.72 25.58 -11.02
CA ARG A 649 17.65 26.13 -11.85
C ARG A 649 17.75 25.72 -13.32
N GLY A 650 18.95 25.40 -13.81
CA GLY A 650 19.10 24.80 -15.15
C GLY A 650 18.49 23.40 -15.27
N LYS A 651 18.20 22.72 -14.15
CA LYS A 651 17.71 21.34 -14.11
C LYS A 651 16.28 21.20 -13.60
N LEU A 652 15.81 22.17 -12.81
CA LEU A 652 14.53 22.15 -12.11
C LEU A 652 13.59 23.26 -12.59
N ILE A 653 12.32 23.15 -12.21
CA ILE A 653 11.23 24.03 -12.66
C ILE A 653 11.46 25.50 -12.20
N PRO A 654 11.05 26.51 -12.99
CA PRO A 654 11.23 27.92 -12.65
C PRO A 654 10.21 28.49 -11.62
N ASP A 655 9.03 27.90 -11.47
CA ASP A 655 7.86 28.65 -10.99
C ASP A 655 7.73 28.83 -9.46
N GLU A 656 8.41 28.03 -8.63
CA GLU A 656 8.37 28.16 -7.16
C GLU A 656 9.77 28.31 -6.52
N ILE A 657 9.82 28.88 -5.31
CA ILE A 657 11.05 28.96 -4.50
C ILE A 657 11.30 27.59 -3.87
N LEU A 658 12.41 26.95 -4.24
CA LEU A 658 12.79 25.63 -3.77
C LEU A 658 13.20 25.67 -2.29
N TYR A 659 12.96 24.58 -1.58
CA TYR A 659 13.42 24.40 -0.19
C TYR A 659 14.93 24.65 -0.05
N VAL A 660 15.75 24.18 -0.99
CA VAL A 660 17.20 24.42 -0.99
C VAL A 660 17.55 25.90 -1.16
N GLU A 661 16.80 26.64 -1.98
CA GLU A 661 17.03 28.08 -2.15
C GLU A 661 16.72 28.85 -0.87
N LYS A 662 15.69 28.43 -0.12
CA LYS A 662 15.40 28.97 1.22
C LYS A 662 16.59 28.78 2.17
N ILE A 663 17.29 27.64 2.09
CA ILE A 663 18.52 27.40 2.85
C ILE A 663 19.64 28.34 2.38
N TYR A 664 19.82 28.51 1.07
CA TYR A 664 20.84 29.42 0.55
C TYR A 664 20.61 30.88 0.97
N PHE A 665 19.36 31.34 1.05
CA PHE A 665 19.05 32.66 1.62
C PHE A 665 19.54 32.78 3.06
N ILE A 666 19.33 31.76 3.90
CA ILE A 666 19.85 31.76 5.28
C ILE A 666 21.38 31.87 5.29
N ILE A 667 22.07 31.20 4.37
CA ILE A 667 23.54 31.25 4.29
C ILE A 667 24.02 32.62 3.82
N TYR A 668 23.35 33.28 2.88
CA TYR A 668 23.68 34.66 2.52
C TYR A 668 23.56 35.60 3.73
N PHE A 669 22.47 35.48 4.51
CA PHE A 669 22.34 36.21 5.77
C PHE A 669 23.45 35.83 6.76
N ALA A 670 23.84 34.56 6.83
CA ALA A 670 24.93 34.11 7.67
C ALA A 670 26.24 34.78 7.26
N ILE A 671 26.60 34.77 5.97
CA ILE A 671 27.81 35.41 5.44
C ILE A 671 27.83 36.90 5.81
N LEU A 672 26.75 37.63 5.52
CA LEU A 672 26.65 39.06 5.82
C LEU A 672 26.77 39.34 7.33
N ALA A 673 26.09 38.57 8.17
CA ALA A 673 26.16 38.69 9.61
C ALA A 673 27.58 38.39 10.13
N ASN A 674 28.26 37.36 9.60
CA ASN A 674 29.64 37.04 9.94
C ASN A 674 30.59 38.18 9.59
N ILE A 675 30.47 38.77 8.40
CA ILE A 675 31.29 39.91 7.96
C ILE A 675 31.05 41.12 8.88
N ALA A 676 29.79 41.45 9.15
CA ALA A 676 29.44 42.59 10.01
C ALA A 676 29.98 42.41 11.44
N VAL A 677 29.82 41.22 12.03
CA VAL A 677 30.35 40.90 13.36
C VAL A 677 31.88 40.94 13.36
N SER A 678 32.51 40.40 12.33
CA SER A 678 33.98 40.36 12.17
C SER A 678 34.59 41.76 12.08
N ILE A 679 34.02 42.65 11.26
CA ILE A 679 34.44 44.06 11.18
C ILE A 679 34.22 44.76 12.52
N ALA A 680 33.06 44.57 13.15
CA ALA A 680 32.73 45.27 14.39
C ALA A 680 33.62 44.87 15.58
N ILE A 681 34.07 43.60 15.63
CA ILE A 681 35.08 43.12 16.59
C ILE A 681 36.45 43.73 16.27
N THR A 682 36.82 43.80 14.99
CA THR A 682 38.12 44.34 14.53
C THR A 682 38.25 45.84 14.83
N GLU A 683 37.19 46.62 14.55
CA GLU A 683 37.15 48.08 14.74
C GLU A 683 36.88 48.52 16.20
N GLN A 684 36.68 47.57 17.12
CA GLN A 684 36.39 47.86 18.54
C GLN A 684 35.19 48.81 18.76
N ARG A 685 34.13 48.68 17.96
CA ARG A 685 32.96 49.58 18.06
C ARG A 685 32.27 49.44 19.44
N ASN A 686 31.87 50.59 20.02
CA ASN A 686 31.26 50.72 21.35
C ASN A 686 29.80 50.23 21.44
N CYS A 687 29.48 49.05 20.90
CA CYS A 687 28.16 48.42 21.09
C CYS A 687 28.15 47.54 22.35
N VAL A 688 27.05 47.60 23.12
CA VAL A 688 26.89 46.85 24.39
C VAL A 688 27.10 45.34 24.20
N PHE A 689 26.63 44.77 23.09
CA PHE A 689 26.77 43.34 22.76
C PHE A 689 28.19 42.93 22.32
N ILE A 690 29.00 43.86 21.81
CA ILE A 690 30.38 43.59 21.37
C ILE A 690 31.35 43.73 22.56
N ARG A 691 31.06 44.66 23.49
CA ARG A 691 31.85 44.85 24.72
C ARG A 691 31.58 43.78 25.78
N TYR A 692 30.42 43.14 25.77
CA TYR A 692 30.10 42.05 26.70
C TYR A 692 30.89 40.78 26.33
N CYS A 693 31.93 40.47 27.11
CA CYS A 693 32.79 39.29 26.94
C CYS A 693 33.43 39.15 25.53
N HIS A 694 33.89 40.24 24.90
CA HIS A 694 34.71 40.20 23.67
C HIS A 694 34.11 39.36 22.51
N GLY A 695 32.79 39.43 22.30
CA GLY A 695 32.12 38.68 21.23
C GLY A 695 31.93 37.17 21.49
N LEU A 696 32.24 36.67 22.69
CA LEU A 696 32.01 35.26 23.08
C LEU A 696 30.54 34.83 22.93
N PHE A 697 29.60 35.75 23.19
CA PHE A 697 28.17 35.47 23.01
C PHE A 697 27.84 35.10 21.56
N PHE A 698 28.38 35.84 20.58
CA PHE A 698 28.15 35.57 19.15
C PHE A 698 28.78 34.24 18.71
N ARG A 699 29.94 33.88 19.28
CA ARG A 699 30.58 32.58 19.00
C ARG A 699 29.71 31.41 19.44
N TYR A 700 29.14 31.48 20.64
CA TYR A 700 28.36 30.35 21.17
C TYR A 700 26.93 30.29 20.63
N ILE A 701 26.30 31.43 20.31
CA ILE A 701 24.95 31.42 19.73
C ILE A 701 24.93 31.01 18.25
N TYR A 702 26.09 31.05 17.57
CA TYR A 702 26.22 30.77 16.14
C TYR A 702 25.52 29.47 15.71
N TRP A 703 25.98 28.33 16.22
CA TRP A 703 25.46 27.02 15.82
C TRP A 703 23.99 26.81 16.24
N PRO A 704 23.58 27.07 17.50
CA PRO A 704 22.19 26.96 17.91
C PRO A 704 21.24 27.83 17.09
N PHE A 705 21.68 29.04 16.71
CA PHE A 705 20.87 29.96 15.93
C PHE A 705 20.66 29.47 14.50
N TYR A 706 21.73 29.18 13.75
CA TYR A 706 21.58 28.75 12.36
C TYR A 706 20.92 27.37 12.26
N LEU A 707 21.24 26.42 13.15
CA LEU A 707 20.55 25.12 13.18
C LEU A 707 19.08 25.27 13.59
N GLY A 708 18.76 26.17 14.52
CA GLY A 708 17.39 26.46 14.92
C GLY A 708 16.57 27.09 13.79
N VAL A 709 17.14 28.05 13.06
CA VAL A 709 16.51 28.67 11.88
C VAL A 709 16.30 27.63 10.77
N LEU A 710 17.29 26.80 10.49
CA LEU A 710 17.15 25.69 9.53
C LEU A 710 16.08 24.70 9.96
N TYR A 711 15.99 24.37 11.25
CA TYR A 711 14.96 23.48 11.79
C TYR A 711 13.56 24.07 11.59
N VAL A 712 13.35 25.33 11.97
CA VAL A 712 12.05 26.02 11.81
C VAL A 712 11.66 26.12 10.33
N LEU A 713 12.61 26.44 9.46
CA LEU A 713 12.35 26.54 8.02
C LEU A 713 12.00 25.18 7.40
N SER A 714 12.68 24.12 7.82
CA SER A 714 12.37 22.73 7.40
C SER A 714 10.99 22.32 7.88
N LEU A 715 10.67 22.59 9.15
CA LEU A 715 9.36 22.30 9.73
C LEU A 715 8.25 23.02 8.96
N PHE A 716 8.39 24.33 8.71
CA PHE A 716 7.40 25.10 7.97
C PHE A 716 7.22 24.58 6.54
N SER A 717 8.32 24.28 5.84
CA SER A 717 8.26 23.77 4.47
C SER A 717 7.57 22.41 4.41
N PHE A 718 7.85 21.47 5.33
CA PHE A 718 7.25 20.14 5.30
C PHE A 718 5.84 20.07 5.90
N TYR A 719 5.47 21.03 6.75
CA TYR A 719 4.16 21.08 7.40
C TYR A 719 3.08 21.69 6.49
N PHE A 720 3.41 22.71 5.69
CA PHE A 720 2.44 23.45 4.86
C PHE A 720 2.39 23.01 3.39
N ILE A 721 3.44 22.39 2.86
CA ILE A 721 3.53 22.02 1.43
C ILE A 721 2.99 20.60 1.15
N SER A 722 2.48 19.89 2.17
CA SER A 722 1.80 18.59 2.01
C SER A 722 0.29 18.74 1.99
#